data_AF-A0A953VKD6-F1
#
_entry.id   AF-A0A953VKD6-F1
#
_cell.length_a   1.000
_cell.length_b   1.000
_cell.length_c   1.000
_cell.angle_alpha   90.00
_cell.angle_beta   90.00
_cell.angle_gamma   90.00
#
_symmetry.space_group_name_H-M   'P 1'
#
loop_
_entity.id
_entity.type
_entity.pdbx_description
1 polymer ?
#
loop_
_entity_poly.entity_id
_entity_poly.type
_entity_poly.pdbx_seq_one_letter_code
_entity_poly.pdbx_strand_id
1 'polypeptide(L)'
;MNIPDIFDTMEYGPAPESAAEALAWLDSHNRRFDLFIGGKFRTATSDEYFKTSNPADGQHLAEISQANAADIDAAVAAARKAQPKWAALGGHGRARHLYALARLMQKHSRLFSVLETLDNGKPIRESRDIDIPLVARHFYYHAGAAQLMAAEMPDQVPLGVAGQIIPWNFPLLMLAWKIAPAIAMGNTVVLKPAEYTSLTALLFAEICIEAGLPAGVVNIVTGDGRSGELIVNHPGIDKIAFTGSTSVGRRIREATAGTGKSLTLELGGKSPYIVFDDADLDSAIEGLVDAIWFNQGQVCCAGSRLLVQEAVADSFYAKLTARMDKLRIGDPLDKAIDIGAIVDPKQLAIITELVESGLADGGQIHRANTPMPNIGCYYPPTLITGLETSSYLMQEEIFGPVLVATTFRTPAEAVALANNSRYGLSASIWTENINLGLDIAPKLECGVVWINTTNQFDAAAGFGGRRESGFGREGGREGLFAYTKPIAAAKPLKPVIAHQGKPGAAGNTVDRTAKNYVAGKQARPDGGYVRPIYGPKGDFLGHVGIGNRKDIRNAVEAARNAQGWTKTTGHLRAQILYYIAENLSVRSAEFANRLGNLTGSTAKAATHEVDAAISRLFSYAAWADKYDGRIHNVPIRGVALAMNEPVGVIGMIAADESPLLGLISAIAPAIAMGNTCVAVPSDAYPLLATDFYQVLETSDLPGGVVNIVTGKHADLARTLAEHADVDAIWYFGSADLSAMVEKAAADNLKRSWVNYGKARDWATAEGEEFLRHATDVKNIWIPYGE
;
A
#
# COMPACT_ATOMS: atom_id res chain seq x y z
N MET A 1 49.25 3.89 20.88
CA MET A 1 48.85 3.32 22.18
C MET A 1 49.71 2.08 22.40
N ASN A 2 50.42 1.97 23.52
CA ASN A 2 51.21 0.76 23.81
C ASN A 2 50.29 -0.34 24.41
N ILE A 3 50.74 -1.59 24.45
CA ILE A 3 49.91 -2.72 24.96
C ILE A 3 49.42 -2.49 26.40
N PRO A 4 50.25 -2.01 27.35
CA PRO A 4 49.80 -1.63 28.69
C PRO A 4 48.66 -0.61 28.71
N ASP A 5 48.73 0.45 27.91
CA ASP A 5 47.68 1.48 27.84
C ASP A 5 46.33 0.87 27.41
N ILE A 6 46.33 -0.10 26.49
CA ILE A 6 45.11 -0.80 26.01
C ILE A 6 44.53 -1.71 27.10
N PHE A 7 45.39 -2.33 27.92
CA PHE A 7 44.93 -3.15 29.06
C PHE A 7 44.39 -2.27 30.21
N ASP A 8 44.96 -1.09 30.41
CA ASP A 8 44.52 -0.16 31.45
C ASP A 8 43.22 0.57 31.08
N THR A 9 43.01 0.88 29.78
CA THR A 9 41.76 1.49 29.32
C THR A 9 40.67 0.47 28.95
N MET A 10 41.07 -0.77 28.64
CA MET A 10 40.24 -1.80 27.99
C MET A 10 39.45 -1.28 26.77
N GLU A 11 39.98 -0.30 26.05
CA GLU A 11 39.34 0.21 24.84
C GLU A 11 39.28 -0.90 23.78
N TYR A 12 38.07 -1.21 23.30
CA TYR A 12 37.89 -2.16 22.20
C TYR A 12 38.56 -1.60 20.93
N GLY A 13 39.50 -2.36 20.37
CA GLY A 13 40.07 -2.05 19.06
C GLY A 13 39.03 -2.22 17.94
N PRO A 14 39.13 -1.44 16.85
CA PRO A 14 38.21 -1.54 15.72
C PRO A 14 38.31 -2.94 15.09
N ALA A 15 37.17 -3.48 14.62
CA ALA A 15 37.09 -4.79 14.00
C ALA A 15 36.44 -4.73 12.60
N PRO A 16 37.05 -3.99 11.64
CA PRO A 16 36.48 -3.82 10.31
C PRO A 16 36.39 -5.15 9.55
N GLU A 17 35.27 -5.35 8.87
CA GLU A 17 35.17 -6.39 7.83
C GLU A 17 36.05 -6.01 6.63
N SER A 18 36.66 -7.01 6.00
CA SER A 18 37.48 -6.77 4.82
C SER A 18 36.62 -6.39 3.61
N ALA A 19 36.94 -5.25 3.00
CA ALA A 19 36.34 -4.81 1.75
C ALA A 19 37.00 -5.42 0.49
N ALA A 20 38.04 -6.24 0.63
CA ALA A 20 38.90 -6.64 -0.48
C ALA A 20 38.15 -7.35 -1.63
N GLU A 21 37.21 -8.24 -1.31
CA GLU A 21 36.43 -8.96 -2.33
C GLU A 21 35.46 -8.03 -3.07
N ALA A 22 34.79 -7.12 -2.35
CA ALA A 22 33.91 -6.13 -2.95
C ALA A 22 34.68 -5.16 -3.85
N LEU A 23 35.84 -4.67 -3.38
CA LEU A 23 36.72 -3.81 -4.18
C LEU A 23 37.27 -4.54 -5.40
N ALA A 24 37.69 -5.80 -5.28
CA ALA A 24 38.13 -6.61 -6.41
C ALA A 24 37.00 -6.84 -7.43
N TRP A 25 35.76 -7.03 -6.98
CA TRP A 25 34.60 -7.11 -7.86
C TRP A 25 34.36 -5.80 -8.60
N LEU A 26 34.44 -4.65 -7.92
CA LEU A 26 34.38 -3.33 -8.57
C LEU A 26 35.50 -3.16 -9.60
N ASP A 27 36.74 -3.52 -9.25
CA ASP A 27 37.92 -3.42 -10.13
C ASP A 27 37.80 -4.34 -11.35
N SER A 28 37.20 -5.54 -11.20
CA SER A 28 36.95 -6.46 -12.31
C SER A 28 35.98 -5.91 -13.37
N HIS A 29 35.14 -4.95 -12.97
CA HIS A 29 34.27 -4.16 -13.84
C HIS A 29 34.90 -2.84 -14.29
N ASN A 30 36.20 -2.64 -14.06
CA ASN A 30 36.90 -1.38 -14.27
C ASN A 30 36.20 -0.20 -13.56
N ARG A 31 35.50 -0.49 -12.45
CA ARG A 31 34.66 0.47 -11.72
C ARG A 31 33.65 1.21 -12.59
N ARG A 32 33.15 0.55 -13.63
CA ARG A 32 32.14 1.10 -14.54
C ARG A 32 31.07 0.06 -14.82
N PHE A 33 29.82 0.41 -14.57
CA PHE A 33 28.70 -0.52 -14.69
C PHE A 33 27.74 -0.13 -15.80
N ASP A 34 27.44 -1.15 -16.60
CA ASP A 34 26.49 -1.15 -17.71
C ASP A 34 25.10 -1.60 -17.25
N LEU A 35 24.10 -1.45 -18.12
CA LEU A 35 22.73 -1.88 -17.87
C LEU A 35 22.61 -3.40 -18.06
N PHE A 36 21.83 -4.08 -17.22
CA PHE A 36 21.54 -5.51 -17.41
C PHE A 36 20.23 -5.71 -18.17
N ILE A 37 20.31 -6.01 -19.47
CA ILE A 37 19.15 -6.11 -20.35
C ILE A 37 19.21 -7.43 -21.13
N GLY A 38 18.15 -8.23 -21.05
CA GLY A 38 18.05 -9.48 -21.81
C GLY A 38 19.10 -10.52 -21.41
N GLY A 39 19.48 -10.55 -20.13
CA GLY A 39 20.46 -11.51 -19.60
C GLY A 39 21.93 -11.16 -19.87
N LYS A 40 22.23 -9.92 -20.26
CA LYS A 40 23.60 -9.44 -20.54
C LYS A 40 23.78 -8.00 -20.09
N PHE A 41 25.00 -7.66 -19.68
CA PHE A 41 25.41 -6.27 -19.50
C PHE A 41 25.60 -5.59 -20.87
N ARG A 42 25.04 -4.39 -21.02
CA ARG A 42 25.06 -3.57 -22.22
C ARG A 42 25.24 -2.11 -21.84
N THR A 43 26.19 -1.45 -22.49
CA THR A 43 26.40 -0.01 -22.34
C THR A 43 25.14 0.77 -22.67
N ALA A 44 24.80 1.75 -21.82
CA ALA A 44 23.67 2.64 -22.06
C ALA A 44 23.89 3.45 -23.35
N THR A 45 22.79 3.74 -24.05
CA THR A 45 22.86 4.50 -25.31
C THR A 45 22.95 6.01 -25.12
N SER A 46 22.92 6.49 -23.87
CA SER A 46 23.04 7.92 -23.53
C SER A 46 24.48 8.43 -23.50
N ASP A 47 25.46 7.53 -23.34
CA ASP A 47 26.84 7.85 -22.94
C ASP A 47 26.95 8.68 -21.63
N GLU A 48 25.85 8.85 -20.89
CA GLU A 48 25.81 9.54 -19.59
C GLU A 48 26.11 8.57 -18.45
N TYR A 49 26.88 9.03 -17.46
CA TYR A 49 27.22 8.28 -16.26
C TYR A 49 27.04 9.16 -15.03
N PHE A 50 26.70 8.54 -13.90
CA PHE A 50 26.74 9.18 -12.60
C PHE A 50 27.68 8.42 -11.66
N LYS A 51 28.27 9.16 -10.72
CA LYS A 51 29.23 8.63 -9.75
C LYS A 51 28.48 8.04 -8.55
N THR A 52 28.81 6.81 -8.16
CA THR A 52 28.58 6.34 -6.79
C THR A 52 29.86 6.49 -5.96
N SER A 53 29.69 6.91 -4.70
CA SER A 53 30.77 7.12 -3.74
C SER A 53 30.37 6.54 -2.39
N ASN A 54 31.33 6.05 -1.63
CA ASN A 54 31.10 5.59 -0.27
C ASN A 54 30.77 6.80 0.62
N PRO A 55 29.58 6.88 1.24
CA PRO A 55 29.20 8.04 2.06
C PRO A 55 30.01 8.17 3.35
N ALA A 56 30.66 7.09 3.81
CA ALA A 56 31.46 7.08 5.03
C ALA A 56 32.77 7.87 4.92
N ASP A 57 33.32 8.00 3.71
CA ASP A 57 34.63 8.63 3.48
C ASP A 57 34.72 9.46 2.19
N GLY A 58 33.68 9.45 1.35
CA GLY A 58 33.61 10.15 0.07
C GLY A 58 34.40 9.48 -1.06
N GLN A 59 35.00 8.32 -0.83
CA GLN A 59 35.79 7.62 -1.85
C GLN A 59 34.92 7.18 -3.02
N HIS A 60 35.46 7.29 -4.23
CA HIS A 60 34.78 6.83 -5.43
C HIS A 60 34.67 5.30 -5.45
N LEU A 61 33.46 4.78 -5.65
CA LEU A 61 33.23 3.35 -5.83
C LEU A 61 33.23 2.98 -7.31
N ALA A 62 32.34 3.58 -8.10
CA ALA A 62 32.18 3.31 -9.53
C ALA A 62 31.42 4.41 -10.29
N GLU A 63 31.51 4.38 -11.61
CA GLU A 63 30.64 5.10 -12.55
C GLU A 63 29.50 4.18 -13.01
N ILE A 64 28.27 4.68 -13.02
CA ILE A 64 27.08 3.90 -13.34
C ILE A 64 26.34 4.55 -14.51
N SER A 65 25.99 3.75 -15.50
CA SER A 65 25.28 4.20 -16.70
C SER A 65 23.92 4.83 -16.38
N GLN A 66 23.58 5.92 -17.07
CA GLN A 66 22.26 6.56 -17.02
C GLN A 66 21.39 6.07 -18.18
N ALA A 67 20.38 5.23 -17.90
CA ALA A 67 19.48 4.73 -18.92
C ALA A 67 18.58 5.84 -19.50
N ASN A 68 18.52 5.93 -20.83
CA ASN A 68 17.58 6.81 -21.55
C ASN A 68 16.35 6.03 -22.04
N ALA A 69 15.48 6.68 -22.82
CA ALA A 69 14.27 6.06 -23.36
C ALA A 69 14.55 4.80 -24.20
N ALA A 70 15.57 4.80 -25.05
CA ALA A 70 15.89 3.65 -25.91
C ALA A 70 16.36 2.44 -25.09
N ASP A 71 17.06 2.67 -23.98
CA ASP A 71 17.47 1.63 -23.06
C ASP A 71 16.27 1.02 -22.31
N ILE A 72 15.32 1.86 -21.86
CA ILE A 72 14.08 1.41 -21.23
C ILE A 72 13.23 0.61 -22.22
N ASP A 73 13.09 1.07 -23.46
CA ASP A 73 12.38 0.35 -24.52
C ASP A 73 13.00 -1.03 -24.76
N ALA A 74 14.34 -1.11 -24.81
CA ALA A 74 15.06 -2.37 -24.98
C ALA A 74 14.86 -3.32 -23.78
N ALA A 75 14.88 -2.80 -22.55
CA ALA A 75 14.61 -3.57 -21.34
C ALA A 75 13.18 -4.13 -21.31
N VAL A 76 12.19 -3.30 -21.63
CA VAL A 76 10.79 -3.73 -21.68
C VAL A 76 10.54 -4.71 -22.82
N ALA A 77 11.15 -4.51 -24.00
CA ALA A 77 11.06 -5.46 -25.10
C ALA A 77 11.65 -6.83 -24.73
N ALA A 78 12.78 -6.86 -24.03
CA ALA A 78 13.37 -8.09 -23.52
C ALA A 78 12.46 -8.78 -22.50
N ALA A 79 11.93 -8.03 -21.53
CA ALA A 79 10.98 -8.52 -20.54
C ALA A 79 9.73 -9.11 -21.17
N ARG A 80 9.13 -8.39 -22.13
CA ARG A 80 7.93 -8.82 -22.85
C ARG A 80 8.16 -10.09 -23.67
N LYS A 81 9.32 -10.21 -24.31
CA LYS A 81 9.70 -11.40 -25.09
C LYS A 81 9.88 -12.64 -24.20
N ALA A 82 10.42 -12.48 -23.00
CA ALA A 82 10.67 -13.58 -22.07
C ALA A 82 9.40 -14.09 -21.35
N GLN A 83 8.43 -13.20 -21.11
CA GLN A 83 7.31 -13.46 -20.21
C GLN A 83 6.44 -14.67 -20.57
N PRO A 84 6.04 -14.91 -21.84
CA PRO A 84 5.19 -16.06 -22.14
C PRO A 84 5.86 -17.40 -21.84
N LYS A 85 7.16 -17.52 -22.15
CA LYS A 85 7.93 -18.74 -21.86
C LYS A 85 8.18 -18.91 -20.37
N TRP A 86 8.42 -17.81 -19.66
CA TRP A 86 8.58 -17.82 -18.20
C TRP A 86 7.31 -18.30 -17.48
N ALA A 87 6.15 -17.77 -17.86
CA ALA A 87 4.86 -18.25 -17.34
C ALA A 87 4.62 -19.73 -17.67
N ALA A 88 4.94 -20.15 -18.91
CA ALA A 88 4.77 -21.51 -19.39
C ALA A 88 5.72 -22.55 -18.77
N LEU A 89 6.78 -22.14 -18.06
CA LEU A 89 7.58 -23.07 -17.23
C LEU A 89 6.75 -23.72 -16.10
N GLY A 90 5.58 -23.17 -15.81
CA GLY A 90 4.73 -23.60 -14.69
C GLY A 90 5.33 -23.23 -13.33
N GLY A 91 4.57 -23.49 -12.27
CA GLY A 91 4.99 -23.16 -10.91
C GLY A 91 6.32 -23.79 -10.52
N HIS A 92 6.47 -25.09 -10.81
CA HIS A 92 7.69 -25.83 -10.49
C HIS A 92 8.94 -25.33 -11.22
N GLY A 93 8.83 -25.03 -12.52
CA GLY A 93 9.96 -24.52 -13.29
C GLY A 93 10.48 -23.19 -12.74
N ARG A 94 9.57 -22.28 -12.37
CA ARG A 94 9.93 -20.99 -11.75
C ARG A 94 10.48 -21.14 -10.33
N ALA A 95 9.88 -22.01 -9.53
CA ALA A 95 10.31 -22.28 -8.14
C ALA A 95 11.79 -22.70 -8.05
N ARG A 96 12.29 -23.52 -8.99
CA ARG A 96 13.69 -23.94 -9.01
C ARG A 96 14.67 -22.77 -9.20
N HIS A 97 14.34 -21.80 -10.05
CA HIS A 97 15.18 -20.61 -10.24
C HIS A 97 15.15 -19.68 -9.03
N LEU A 98 13.97 -19.46 -8.43
CA LEU A 98 13.84 -18.69 -7.18
C LEU A 98 14.64 -19.31 -6.04
N TYR A 99 14.58 -20.64 -5.90
CA TYR A 99 15.39 -21.37 -4.93
C TYR A 99 16.90 -21.24 -5.23
N ALA A 100 17.31 -21.32 -6.50
CA ALA A 100 18.71 -21.12 -6.90
C ALA A 100 19.20 -19.70 -6.57
N LEU A 101 18.39 -18.67 -6.83
CA LEU A 101 18.68 -17.30 -6.43
C LEU A 101 18.87 -17.20 -4.92
N ALA A 102 17.97 -17.77 -4.11
CA ALA A 102 18.11 -17.78 -2.65
C ALA A 102 19.42 -18.44 -2.19
N ARG A 103 19.82 -19.55 -2.81
CA ARG A 103 21.07 -20.25 -2.52
C ARG A 103 22.31 -19.44 -2.89
N LEU A 104 22.28 -18.73 -4.00
CA LEU A 104 23.38 -17.88 -4.43
C LEU A 104 23.49 -16.62 -3.56
N MET A 105 22.37 -16.05 -3.14
CA MET A 105 22.34 -14.97 -2.14
C MET A 105 23.02 -15.39 -0.84
N GLN A 106 22.77 -16.61 -0.35
CA GLN A 106 23.45 -17.14 0.83
C GLN A 106 24.95 -17.38 0.58
N LYS A 107 25.30 -17.98 -0.57
CA LYS A 107 26.69 -18.27 -0.96
C LYS A 107 27.54 -16.99 -1.00
N HIS A 108 26.99 -15.90 -1.54
CA HIS A 108 27.67 -14.62 -1.70
C HIS A 108 27.29 -13.60 -0.62
N SER A 109 26.70 -14.05 0.50
CA SER A 109 26.10 -13.18 1.52
C SER A 109 27.07 -12.13 2.08
N ARG A 110 28.32 -12.52 2.35
CA ARG A 110 29.37 -11.61 2.84
C ARG A 110 29.71 -10.53 1.81
N LEU A 111 29.88 -10.89 0.54
CA LEU A 111 30.14 -9.94 -0.54
C LEU A 111 29.01 -8.93 -0.67
N PHE A 112 27.75 -9.40 -0.69
CA PHE A 112 26.59 -8.52 -0.71
C PHE A 112 26.52 -7.60 0.51
N SER A 113 26.79 -8.12 1.72
CA SER A 113 26.73 -7.32 2.95
C SER A 113 27.75 -6.17 2.94
N VAL A 114 28.97 -6.47 2.51
CA VAL A 114 30.05 -5.48 2.41
C VAL A 114 29.76 -4.47 1.30
N LEU A 115 29.29 -4.92 0.14
CA LEU A 115 28.96 -4.02 -0.97
C LEU A 115 27.78 -3.10 -0.64
N GLU A 116 26.73 -3.61 0.02
CA GLU A 116 25.60 -2.82 0.52
C GLU A 116 26.09 -1.74 1.50
N THR A 117 26.96 -2.12 2.44
CA THR A 117 27.55 -1.22 3.42
C THR A 117 28.38 -0.10 2.77
N LEU A 118 29.20 -0.44 1.77
CA LEU A 118 30.00 0.54 1.04
C LEU A 118 29.15 1.52 0.22
N ASP A 119 28.12 1.03 -0.46
CA ASP A 119 27.30 1.83 -1.37
C ASP A 119 26.25 2.67 -0.62
N ASN A 120 25.73 2.19 0.51
CA ASN A 120 24.66 2.84 1.26
C ASN A 120 25.13 3.57 2.53
N GLY A 121 26.17 3.09 3.22
CA GLY A 121 26.66 3.68 4.48
C GLY A 121 26.12 3.03 5.76
N LYS A 122 25.18 2.10 5.68
CA LYS A 122 24.67 1.35 6.85
C LYS A 122 25.73 0.47 7.51
N PRO A 123 25.67 0.22 8.83
CA PRO A 123 26.56 -0.69 9.53
C PRO A 123 26.56 -2.09 8.94
N ILE A 124 27.75 -2.68 8.80
CA ILE A 124 27.92 -4.04 8.27
C ILE A 124 27.16 -5.10 9.06
N ARG A 125 26.94 -4.84 10.36
CA ARG A 125 26.15 -5.71 11.23
C ARG A 125 24.70 -5.79 10.75
N GLU A 126 24.11 -4.66 10.39
CA GLU A 126 22.75 -4.62 9.84
C GLU A 126 22.67 -5.34 8.49
N SER A 127 23.55 -5.00 7.55
CA SER A 127 23.59 -5.65 6.23
C SER A 127 23.69 -7.18 6.37
N ARG A 128 24.59 -7.66 7.24
CA ARG A 128 24.88 -9.08 7.42
C ARG A 128 23.79 -9.84 8.18
N ASP A 129 23.24 -9.25 9.23
CA ASP A 129 22.38 -9.95 10.18
C ASP A 129 20.89 -9.76 9.85
N ILE A 130 20.52 -8.73 9.07
CA ILE A 130 19.13 -8.38 8.73
C ILE A 130 18.90 -8.39 7.22
N ASP A 131 19.48 -7.47 6.46
CA ASP A 131 19.16 -7.25 5.05
C ASP A 131 19.34 -8.51 4.19
N ILE A 132 20.56 -9.04 4.16
CA ILE A 132 20.91 -10.17 3.29
C ILE A 132 20.20 -11.48 3.69
N PRO A 133 20.06 -11.83 4.99
CA PRO A 133 19.23 -12.94 5.41
C PRO A 133 17.77 -12.81 4.97
N LEU A 134 17.16 -11.62 5.09
CA LEU A 134 15.79 -11.38 4.66
C LEU A 134 15.65 -11.44 3.13
N VAL A 135 16.65 -10.98 2.36
CA VAL A 135 16.70 -11.16 0.90
C VAL A 135 16.62 -12.64 0.54
N ALA A 136 17.48 -13.47 1.13
CA ALA A 136 17.47 -14.91 0.88
C ALA A 136 16.12 -15.54 1.29
N ARG A 137 15.58 -15.14 2.45
CA ARG A 137 14.28 -15.59 2.95
C ARG A 137 13.14 -15.28 1.97
N HIS A 138 13.12 -14.09 1.37
CA HIS A 138 12.13 -13.72 0.36
C HIS A 138 12.17 -14.60 -0.88
N PHE A 139 13.35 -14.85 -1.43
CA PHE A 139 13.47 -15.76 -2.57
C PHE A 139 13.10 -17.21 -2.22
N TYR A 140 13.44 -17.69 -1.02
CA TYR A 140 13.03 -19.01 -0.55
C TYR A 140 11.52 -19.15 -0.41
N TYR A 141 10.88 -18.20 0.28
CA TYR A 141 9.44 -18.23 0.50
C TYR A 141 8.68 -18.16 -0.83
N HIS A 142 9.06 -17.24 -1.71
CA HIS A 142 8.40 -17.05 -2.99
C HIS A 142 8.67 -18.19 -3.99
N ALA A 143 9.75 -18.98 -3.82
CA ALA A 143 9.90 -20.24 -4.54
C ALA A 143 8.74 -21.21 -4.23
N GLY A 144 8.34 -21.31 -2.95
CA GLY A 144 7.16 -22.07 -2.52
C GLY A 144 5.86 -21.49 -3.07
N ALA A 145 5.70 -20.17 -3.05
CA ALA A 145 4.55 -19.50 -3.65
C ALA A 145 4.40 -19.80 -5.16
N ALA A 146 5.52 -19.81 -5.90
CA ALA A 146 5.52 -20.18 -7.31
C ALA A 146 5.05 -21.64 -7.52
N GLN A 147 5.58 -22.57 -6.72
CA GLN A 147 5.22 -23.99 -6.75
C GLN A 147 3.72 -24.21 -6.51
N LEU A 148 3.11 -23.43 -5.61
CA LEU A 148 1.72 -23.61 -5.18
C LEU A 148 0.69 -22.78 -5.97
N MET A 149 1.12 -21.85 -6.82
CA MET A 149 0.23 -20.91 -7.53
C MET A 149 -0.97 -21.59 -8.20
N ALA A 150 -0.77 -22.71 -8.91
CA ALA A 150 -1.85 -23.39 -9.62
C ALA A 150 -2.87 -24.08 -8.69
N ALA A 151 -2.45 -24.47 -7.48
CA ALA A 151 -3.32 -25.10 -6.50
C ALA A 151 -4.07 -24.07 -5.64
N GLU A 152 -3.38 -23.00 -5.24
CA GLU A 152 -3.89 -22.01 -4.29
C GLU A 152 -4.55 -20.78 -4.95
N MET A 153 -4.24 -20.53 -6.23
CA MET A 153 -4.74 -19.39 -7.02
C MET A 153 -5.14 -19.84 -8.44
N PRO A 154 -5.98 -20.87 -8.61
CA PRO A 154 -6.27 -21.50 -9.91
C PRO A 154 -6.97 -20.57 -10.91
N ASP A 155 -7.63 -19.52 -10.44
CA ASP A 155 -8.35 -18.51 -11.21
C ASP A 155 -7.47 -17.31 -11.63
N GLN A 156 -6.19 -17.32 -11.22
CA GLN A 156 -5.26 -16.21 -11.39
C GLN A 156 -4.18 -16.52 -12.42
N VAL A 157 -3.83 -15.52 -13.24
CA VAL A 157 -2.73 -15.55 -14.21
C VAL A 157 -1.79 -14.36 -14.00
N PRO A 158 -0.53 -14.43 -14.47
CA PRO A 158 0.40 -13.30 -14.36
C PRO A 158 -0.17 -12.03 -15.03
N LEU A 159 0.20 -10.86 -14.51
CA LEU A 159 -0.11 -9.58 -15.15
C LEU A 159 0.62 -9.44 -16.49
N GLY A 160 1.94 -9.71 -16.49
CA GLY A 160 2.83 -9.59 -17.63
C GLY A 160 4.20 -9.02 -17.24
N VAL A 161 4.51 -7.78 -17.66
CA VAL A 161 5.76 -7.08 -17.34
C VAL A 161 5.54 -6.09 -16.20
N ALA A 162 6.36 -6.16 -15.15
CA ALA A 162 6.35 -5.23 -14.03
C ALA A 162 7.52 -4.24 -14.12
N GLY A 163 7.21 -2.94 -14.17
CA GLY A 163 8.15 -1.85 -13.92
C GLY A 163 8.28 -1.60 -12.42
N GLN A 164 9.50 -1.63 -11.91
CA GLN A 164 9.77 -1.60 -10.47
C GLN A 164 10.79 -0.51 -10.15
N ILE A 165 10.49 0.33 -9.17
CA ILE A 165 11.34 1.45 -8.77
C ILE A 165 11.45 1.40 -7.25
N ILE A 166 12.68 1.36 -6.75
CA ILE A 166 12.98 1.14 -5.33
C ILE A 166 13.84 2.27 -4.74
N PRO A 167 13.73 2.53 -3.43
CA PRO A 167 14.49 3.56 -2.73
C PRO A 167 15.91 3.06 -2.41
N TRP A 168 16.67 3.92 -1.74
CA TRP A 168 18.08 3.72 -1.43
C TRP A 168 18.36 3.15 -0.04
N ASN A 169 17.37 3.07 0.84
CA ASN A 169 17.62 2.75 2.24
C ASN A 169 17.86 1.26 2.53
N PHE A 170 17.17 0.37 1.82
CA PHE A 170 17.46 -1.07 1.85
C PHE A 170 17.56 -1.60 0.43
N PRO A 171 18.61 -1.24 -0.33
CA PRO A 171 18.67 -1.44 -1.78
C PRO A 171 18.35 -2.88 -2.20
N LEU A 172 19.03 -3.87 -1.64
CA LEU A 172 18.87 -5.25 -2.05
C LEU A 172 17.61 -5.90 -1.46
N LEU A 173 17.24 -5.54 -0.22
CA LEU A 173 16.02 -6.04 0.40
C LEU A 173 14.77 -5.54 -0.34
N MET A 174 14.75 -4.27 -0.74
CA MET A 174 13.68 -3.69 -1.56
C MET A 174 13.63 -4.36 -2.93
N LEU A 175 14.78 -4.65 -3.55
CA LEU A 175 14.85 -5.43 -4.78
C LEU A 175 14.18 -6.81 -4.57
N ALA A 176 14.48 -7.51 -3.47
CA ALA A 176 13.87 -8.81 -3.18
C ALA A 176 12.35 -8.72 -2.99
N TRP A 177 11.86 -7.71 -2.26
CA TRP A 177 10.42 -7.48 -2.06
C TRP A 177 9.67 -7.27 -3.39
N LYS A 178 10.34 -6.69 -4.38
CA LYS A 178 9.74 -6.44 -5.70
C LYS A 178 9.88 -7.64 -6.64
N ILE A 179 11.10 -8.15 -6.83
CA ILE A 179 11.39 -9.17 -7.85
C ILE A 179 10.83 -10.53 -7.46
N ALA A 180 11.00 -10.97 -6.21
CA ALA A 180 10.64 -12.32 -5.79
C ALA A 180 9.16 -12.65 -6.02
N PRO A 181 8.17 -11.87 -5.55
CA PRO A 181 6.76 -12.14 -5.84
C PRO A 181 6.41 -11.99 -7.33
N ALA A 182 7.02 -11.04 -8.04
CA ALA A 182 6.76 -10.81 -9.45
C ALA A 182 7.06 -12.05 -10.29
N ILE A 183 8.30 -12.56 -10.18
CA ILE A 183 8.73 -13.71 -10.99
C ILE A 183 8.13 -15.03 -10.47
N ALA A 184 7.80 -15.13 -9.19
CA ALA A 184 7.05 -16.27 -8.65
C ALA A 184 5.66 -16.41 -9.31
N MET A 185 4.96 -15.29 -9.46
CA MET A 185 3.65 -15.23 -10.13
C MET A 185 3.74 -15.25 -11.65
N GLY A 186 4.93 -15.47 -12.24
CA GLY A 186 5.11 -15.64 -13.69
C GLY A 186 5.21 -14.34 -14.48
N ASN A 187 5.48 -13.22 -13.80
CA ASN A 187 5.79 -11.94 -14.45
C ASN A 187 7.29 -11.86 -14.79
N THR A 188 7.65 -10.91 -15.65
CA THR A 188 9.04 -10.47 -15.87
C THR A 188 9.19 -9.04 -15.39
N VAL A 189 10.43 -8.60 -15.12
CA VAL A 189 10.67 -7.33 -14.44
C VAL A 189 11.65 -6.42 -15.19
N VAL A 190 11.39 -5.12 -15.11
CA VAL A 190 12.34 -4.05 -15.39
C VAL A 190 12.46 -3.23 -14.10
N LEU A 191 13.59 -3.36 -13.40
CA LEU A 191 13.81 -2.72 -12.10
C LEU A 191 14.86 -1.62 -12.19
N LYS A 192 14.58 -0.50 -11.51
CA LYS A 192 15.46 0.67 -11.38
C LYS A 192 15.86 0.88 -9.91
N PRO A 193 17.09 0.56 -9.50
CA PRO A 193 17.58 0.82 -8.14
C PRO A 193 17.86 2.31 -7.93
N ALA A 194 17.76 2.83 -6.70
CA ALA A 194 18.02 4.25 -6.44
C ALA A 194 19.41 4.70 -6.94
N GLU A 195 19.51 5.97 -7.34
CA GLU A 195 20.73 6.53 -7.95
C GLU A 195 21.94 6.51 -7.00
N TYR A 196 21.71 6.59 -5.68
CA TYR A 196 22.77 6.55 -4.69
C TYR A 196 23.29 5.13 -4.39
N THR A 197 22.50 4.09 -4.69
CA THR A 197 22.74 2.74 -4.16
C THR A 197 22.38 1.67 -5.20
N SER A 198 23.18 1.56 -6.24
CA SER A 198 22.90 0.70 -7.41
C SER A 198 23.76 -0.56 -7.46
N LEU A 199 24.84 -0.66 -6.69
CA LEU A 199 25.87 -1.68 -6.85
C LEU A 199 25.38 -3.09 -6.52
N THR A 200 24.62 -3.28 -5.46
CA THR A 200 24.11 -4.62 -5.08
C THR A 200 23.03 -5.12 -6.05
N ALA A 201 22.25 -4.23 -6.66
CA ALA A 201 21.32 -4.59 -7.73
C ALA A 201 22.06 -5.07 -9.01
N LEU A 202 23.22 -4.47 -9.30
CA LEU A 202 24.09 -4.88 -10.42
C LEU A 202 24.79 -6.22 -10.11
N LEU A 203 25.27 -6.42 -8.88
CA LEU A 203 25.78 -7.73 -8.44
C LEU A 203 24.68 -8.81 -8.49
N PHE A 204 23.43 -8.48 -8.11
CA PHE A 204 22.30 -9.39 -8.24
C PHE A 204 22.03 -9.80 -9.71
N ALA A 205 22.31 -8.93 -10.68
CA ALA A 205 22.17 -9.26 -12.09
C ALA A 205 23.17 -10.34 -12.55
N GLU A 206 24.39 -10.37 -12.01
CA GLU A 206 25.33 -11.48 -12.23
C GLU A 206 24.83 -12.78 -11.60
N ILE A 207 24.28 -12.70 -10.39
CA ILE A 207 23.66 -13.85 -9.73
C ILE A 207 22.49 -14.41 -10.54
N CYS A 208 21.74 -13.58 -11.27
CA CYS A 208 20.71 -14.05 -12.19
C CYS A 208 21.28 -14.91 -13.33
N ILE A 209 22.47 -14.59 -13.83
CA ILE A 209 23.17 -15.40 -14.84
C ILE A 209 23.58 -16.74 -14.22
N GLU A 210 24.22 -16.72 -13.04
CA GLU A 210 24.68 -17.93 -12.35
C GLU A 210 23.51 -18.86 -11.96
N ALA A 211 22.35 -18.28 -11.59
CA ALA A 211 21.11 -19.01 -11.31
C ALA A 211 20.46 -19.65 -12.56
N GLY A 212 21.03 -19.40 -13.75
CA GLY A 212 20.49 -19.87 -15.02
C GLY A 212 19.13 -19.25 -15.35
N LEU A 213 18.85 -18.03 -14.86
CA LEU A 213 17.57 -17.38 -15.09
C LEU A 213 17.40 -17.08 -16.59
N PRO A 214 16.25 -17.39 -17.21
CA PRO A 214 16.07 -17.13 -18.63
C PRO A 214 16.27 -15.65 -18.99
N ALA A 215 16.99 -15.42 -20.09
CA ALA A 215 17.30 -14.09 -20.60
C ALA A 215 16.04 -13.20 -20.71
N GLY A 216 16.07 -12.04 -20.05
CA GLY A 216 14.99 -11.07 -20.05
C GLY A 216 13.94 -11.25 -18.94
N VAL A 217 14.00 -12.30 -18.12
CA VAL A 217 13.08 -12.43 -16.97
C VAL A 217 13.32 -11.33 -15.94
N VAL A 218 14.58 -11.00 -15.70
CA VAL A 218 15.03 -9.85 -14.92
C VAL A 218 15.83 -8.93 -15.82
N ASN A 219 15.54 -7.63 -15.76
CA ASN A 219 16.31 -6.57 -16.40
C ASN A 219 16.53 -5.47 -15.35
N ILE A 220 17.78 -5.05 -15.15
CA ILE A 220 18.16 -3.99 -14.22
C ILE A 220 18.67 -2.81 -15.04
N VAL A 221 18.02 -1.68 -14.89
CA VAL A 221 18.39 -0.42 -15.55
C VAL A 221 18.71 0.62 -14.49
N THR A 222 19.81 1.34 -14.64
CA THR A 222 20.25 2.36 -13.70
C THR A 222 19.99 3.76 -14.25
N GLY A 223 19.86 4.74 -13.36
CA GLY A 223 19.63 6.14 -13.74
C GLY A 223 18.89 6.90 -12.66
N ASP A 224 18.78 8.21 -12.80
CA ASP A 224 18.05 9.09 -11.88
C ASP A 224 16.51 8.99 -12.02
N GLY A 225 15.79 9.98 -11.49
CA GLY A 225 14.34 10.09 -11.62
C GLY A 225 13.82 10.10 -13.07
N ARG A 226 14.62 10.55 -14.05
CA ARG A 226 14.24 10.57 -15.48
C ARG A 226 14.00 9.14 -15.98
N SER A 227 14.88 8.21 -15.64
CA SER A 227 14.73 6.79 -16.03
C SER A 227 13.55 6.13 -15.32
N GLY A 228 13.28 6.50 -14.06
CA GLY A 228 12.09 6.06 -13.33
C GLY A 228 10.79 6.51 -14.01
N GLU A 229 10.71 7.78 -14.41
CA GLU A 229 9.56 8.33 -15.13
C GLU A 229 9.32 7.64 -16.49
N LEU A 230 10.39 7.32 -17.21
CA LEU A 230 10.32 6.55 -18.46
C LEU A 230 9.70 5.16 -18.23
N ILE A 231 10.09 4.45 -17.17
CA ILE A 231 9.50 3.15 -16.80
C ILE A 231 8.00 3.29 -16.49
N VAL A 232 7.62 4.30 -15.71
CA VAL A 232 6.21 4.53 -15.32
C VAL A 232 5.32 4.76 -16.55
N ASN A 233 5.81 5.58 -17.49
CA ASN A 233 5.06 5.97 -18.67
C ASN A 233 5.10 4.93 -19.81
N HIS A 234 6.02 3.97 -19.78
CA HIS A 234 6.20 3.04 -20.88
C HIS A 234 4.93 2.18 -21.13
N PRO A 235 4.39 2.12 -22.37
CA PRO A 235 3.13 1.44 -22.67
C PRO A 235 3.23 -0.09 -22.62
N GLY A 236 4.44 -0.63 -22.76
CA GLY A 236 4.72 -2.06 -22.67
C GLY A 236 4.82 -2.63 -21.27
N ILE A 237 4.46 -1.90 -20.21
CA ILE A 237 4.46 -2.35 -18.82
C ILE A 237 3.02 -2.52 -18.32
N ASP A 238 2.73 -3.64 -17.63
CA ASP A 238 1.39 -3.98 -17.13
C ASP A 238 1.22 -3.64 -15.64
N LYS A 239 2.32 -3.52 -14.89
CA LYS A 239 2.32 -3.20 -13.47
C LYS A 239 3.41 -2.20 -13.13
N ILE A 240 3.09 -1.21 -12.29
CA ILE A 240 4.08 -0.41 -11.56
C ILE A 240 4.06 -0.82 -10.09
N ALA A 241 5.25 -1.07 -9.54
CA ALA A 241 5.47 -1.22 -8.10
C ALA A 241 6.53 -0.22 -7.67
N PHE A 242 6.16 0.72 -6.80
CA PHE A 242 7.03 1.81 -6.37
C PHE A 242 7.13 1.83 -4.85
N THR A 243 8.34 2.03 -4.37
CA THR A 243 8.58 2.43 -2.98
C THR A 243 9.39 3.72 -2.95
N GLY A 244 8.97 4.69 -2.14
CA GLY A 244 9.64 5.99 -2.04
C GLY A 244 8.74 7.06 -1.44
N SER A 245 8.98 8.34 -1.77
CA SER A 245 8.24 9.43 -1.14
C SER A 245 6.78 9.51 -1.61
N THR A 246 5.91 10.00 -0.73
CA THR A 246 4.48 10.21 -1.03
C THR A 246 4.27 11.15 -2.22
N SER A 247 5.07 12.21 -2.33
CA SER A 247 4.97 13.18 -3.44
C SER A 247 5.25 12.54 -4.81
N VAL A 248 6.21 11.62 -4.89
CA VAL A 248 6.47 10.85 -6.11
C VAL A 248 5.37 9.81 -6.35
N GLY A 249 4.86 9.17 -5.29
CA GLY A 249 3.70 8.27 -5.38
C GLY A 249 2.47 8.94 -6.02
N ARG A 250 2.15 10.18 -5.63
CA ARG A 250 1.07 10.97 -6.24
C ARG A 250 1.29 11.17 -7.74
N ARG A 251 2.50 11.62 -8.13
CA ARG A 251 2.88 11.81 -9.54
C ARG A 251 2.77 10.50 -10.35
N ILE A 252 3.15 9.36 -9.77
CA ILE A 252 3.00 8.05 -10.41
C ILE A 252 1.53 7.68 -10.59
N ARG A 253 0.67 7.90 -9.58
CA ARG A 253 -0.77 7.65 -9.70
C ARG A 253 -1.38 8.51 -10.82
N GLU A 254 -1.00 9.78 -10.92
CA GLU A 254 -1.44 10.68 -11.99
C GLU A 254 -0.97 10.22 -13.38
N ALA A 255 0.32 9.85 -13.51
CA ALA A 255 0.91 9.42 -14.78
C ALA A 255 0.34 8.07 -15.29
N THR A 256 -0.06 7.20 -14.37
CA THR A 256 -0.62 5.88 -14.70
C THR A 256 -2.14 5.87 -14.86
N ALA A 257 -2.82 6.97 -14.55
CA ALA A 257 -4.27 7.08 -14.62
C ALA A 257 -4.81 6.78 -16.03
N GLY A 258 -5.80 5.90 -16.12
CA GLY A 258 -6.44 5.48 -17.37
C GLY A 258 -5.65 4.45 -18.18
N THR A 259 -4.42 4.11 -17.78
CA THR A 259 -3.55 3.24 -18.59
C THR A 259 -3.88 1.74 -18.47
N GLY A 260 -4.69 1.34 -17.49
CA GLY A 260 -4.98 -0.07 -17.21
C GLY A 260 -3.87 -0.81 -16.45
N LYS A 261 -2.80 -0.12 -16.06
CA LYS A 261 -1.70 -0.71 -15.28
C LYS A 261 -2.15 -1.02 -13.86
N SER A 262 -1.75 -2.18 -13.35
CA SER A 262 -1.79 -2.45 -11.90
C SER A 262 -0.78 -1.56 -11.18
N LEU A 263 -1.12 -1.07 -9.98
CA LEU A 263 -0.29 -0.14 -9.22
C LEU A 263 -0.21 -0.56 -7.75
N THR A 264 1.00 -0.58 -7.22
CA THR A 264 1.30 -0.72 -5.78
C THR A 264 2.23 0.43 -5.39
N LEU A 265 1.89 1.12 -4.31
CA LEU A 265 2.64 2.25 -3.78
C LEU A 265 2.93 1.99 -2.30
N GLU A 266 4.20 1.87 -1.94
CA GLU A 266 4.66 1.84 -0.54
C GLU A 266 5.38 3.15 -0.24
N LEU A 267 4.77 4.01 0.56
CA LEU A 267 5.18 5.41 0.69
C LEU A 267 5.70 5.74 2.10
N GLY A 268 5.82 7.04 2.41
CA GLY A 268 6.36 7.50 3.68
C GLY A 268 5.51 7.11 4.90
N GLY A 269 6.10 7.23 6.08
CA GLY A 269 5.41 6.94 7.34
C GLY A 269 6.02 7.68 8.53
N LYS A 270 5.18 8.29 9.36
CA LYS A 270 5.57 8.82 10.68
C LYS A 270 5.10 7.88 11.79
N SER A 271 5.64 6.67 11.77
CA SER A 271 5.13 5.55 12.58
C SER A 271 5.23 5.84 14.08
N PRO A 272 4.13 5.74 14.84
CA PRO A 272 4.13 5.96 16.28
C PRO A 272 4.74 4.78 17.03
N TYR A 273 5.46 5.11 18.10
CA TYR A 273 6.03 4.17 19.06
C TYR A 273 5.42 4.45 20.44
N ILE A 274 4.52 3.58 20.90
CA ILE A 274 3.66 3.85 22.06
C ILE A 274 4.16 3.06 23.27
N VAL A 275 4.49 3.76 24.35
CA VAL A 275 4.99 3.18 25.61
C VAL A 275 4.01 3.48 26.73
N PHE A 276 3.35 2.43 27.24
CA PHE A 276 2.46 2.50 28.40
C PHE A 276 3.21 2.44 29.72
N ASP A 277 2.55 2.83 30.81
CA ASP A 277 3.11 2.87 32.16
C ASP A 277 3.52 1.51 32.73
N ASP A 278 2.93 0.43 32.21
CA ASP A 278 3.21 -0.96 32.55
C ASP A 278 4.16 -1.67 31.58
N ALA A 279 4.76 -0.94 30.63
CA ALA A 279 5.72 -1.51 29.70
C ALA A 279 7.00 -1.95 30.40
N ASP A 280 7.65 -3.00 29.87
CA ASP A 280 9.08 -3.21 30.11
C ASP A 280 9.87 -2.07 29.47
N LEU A 281 10.22 -1.07 30.28
CA LEU A 281 10.88 0.15 29.81
C LEU A 281 12.26 -0.13 29.22
N ASP A 282 13.00 -1.11 29.75
CA ASP A 282 14.35 -1.41 29.27
C ASP A 282 14.26 -2.09 27.89
N SER A 283 13.35 -3.05 27.71
CA SER A 283 13.09 -3.66 26.41
C SER A 283 12.52 -2.66 25.40
N ALA A 284 11.61 -1.77 25.81
CA ALA A 284 11.09 -0.70 24.96
C ALA A 284 12.18 0.31 24.54
N ILE A 285 13.18 0.57 25.39
CA ILE A 285 14.29 1.44 25.00
C ILE A 285 15.20 0.75 23.98
N GLU A 286 15.59 -0.51 24.19
CA GLU A 286 16.41 -1.22 23.20
C GLU A 286 15.65 -1.42 21.88
N GLY A 287 14.35 -1.75 21.95
CA GLY A 287 13.50 -1.81 20.78
C GLY A 287 13.42 -0.47 20.05
N LEU A 288 13.32 0.65 20.76
CA LEU A 288 13.29 1.98 20.15
C LEU A 288 14.62 2.31 19.50
N VAL A 289 15.74 1.91 20.10
CA VAL A 289 17.07 2.07 19.51
C VAL A 289 17.15 1.33 18.18
N ASP A 290 16.69 0.08 18.14
CA ASP A 290 16.56 -0.73 16.93
C ASP A 290 15.46 -0.24 15.97
N ALA A 291 14.62 0.72 16.39
CA ALA A 291 13.55 1.27 15.56
C ALA A 291 13.96 2.55 14.81
N ILE A 292 14.68 3.44 15.47
CA ILE A 292 14.99 4.79 14.96
C ILE A 292 16.47 5.01 14.64
N TRP A 293 17.37 4.25 15.27
CA TRP A 293 18.80 4.35 15.00
C TRP A 293 19.33 3.18 14.16
N PHE A 294 18.55 2.10 14.05
CA PHE A 294 18.63 1.15 12.93
C PHE A 294 18.56 1.87 11.58
N ASN A 295 19.46 1.52 10.67
CA ASN A 295 19.69 2.19 9.39
C ASN A 295 19.72 3.72 9.51
N GLN A 296 20.23 4.24 10.64
CA GLN A 296 20.31 5.65 10.97
C GLN A 296 18.96 6.38 10.76
N GLY A 297 17.83 5.71 11.03
CA GLY A 297 16.47 6.26 10.91
C GLY A 297 15.96 6.41 9.48
N GLN A 298 16.67 5.87 8.49
CA GLN A 298 16.26 5.84 7.08
C GLN A 298 15.34 4.66 6.81
N VAL A 299 14.27 4.56 7.59
CA VAL A 299 13.36 3.42 7.58
C VAL A 299 11.93 3.96 7.51
N CYS A 300 11.16 3.51 6.52
CA CYS A 300 9.78 3.98 6.32
C CYS A 300 8.89 3.71 7.56
N CYS A 301 9.20 2.66 8.31
CA CYS A 301 8.51 2.25 9.53
C CYS A 301 9.25 2.65 10.82
N ALA A 302 10.24 3.55 10.76
CA ALA A 302 10.97 3.97 11.95
C ALA A 302 10.02 4.44 13.05
N GLY A 303 10.31 4.08 14.31
CA GLY A 303 9.62 4.53 15.52
C GLY A 303 9.83 6.02 15.83
N SER A 304 9.87 6.85 14.80
CA SER A 304 10.35 8.23 14.80
C SER A 304 9.45 9.19 15.56
N ARG A 305 8.24 8.77 15.97
CA ARG A 305 7.34 9.53 16.82
C ARG A 305 7.01 8.73 18.08
N LEU A 306 7.74 9.01 19.16
CA LEU A 306 7.57 8.39 20.46
C LEU A 306 6.41 9.02 21.22
N LEU A 307 5.51 8.18 21.72
CA LEU A 307 4.40 8.53 22.60
C LEU A 307 4.61 7.79 23.92
N VAL A 308 4.88 8.51 25.02
CA VAL A 308 5.13 7.90 26.34
C VAL A 308 4.06 8.30 27.34
N GLN A 309 3.54 7.36 28.12
CA GLN A 309 2.58 7.69 29.15
C GLN A 309 3.21 8.54 30.27
N GLU A 310 2.51 9.60 30.71
CA GLU A 310 3.05 10.63 31.61
C GLU A 310 3.70 10.05 32.88
N ALA A 311 3.16 8.96 33.44
CA ALA A 311 3.66 8.35 34.67
C ALA A 311 5.09 7.80 34.58
N VAL A 312 5.56 7.44 33.38
CA VAL A 312 6.90 6.85 33.15
C VAL A 312 7.80 7.72 32.26
N ALA A 313 7.28 8.83 31.73
CA ALA A 313 7.98 9.67 30.75
C ALA A 313 9.36 10.14 31.21
N ASP A 314 9.48 10.72 32.41
CA ASP A 314 10.75 11.23 32.94
C ASP A 314 11.80 10.11 33.08
N SER A 315 11.41 8.96 33.64
CA SER A 315 12.30 7.81 33.78
C SER A 315 12.68 7.23 32.43
N PHE A 316 11.75 7.19 31.48
CA PHE A 316 11.99 6.67 30.14
C PHE A 316 12.97 7.56 29.39
N TYR A 317 12.76 8.88 29.40
CA TYR A 317 13.66 9.82 28.72
C TYR A 317 15.06 9.80 29.33
N ALA A 318 15.20 9.75 30.66
CA ALA A 318 16.51 9.66 31.31
C ALA A 318 17.28 8.39 30.93
N LYS A 319 16.59 7.23 30.88
CA LYS A 319 17.20 5.96 30.43
C LYS A 319 17.52 6.00 28.93
N LEU A 320 16.63 6.56 28.12
CA LEU A 320 16.80 6.69 26.67
C LEU A 320 18.01 7.55 26.33
N THR A 321 18.14 8.74 26.90
CA THR A 321 19.31 9.61 26.63
C THR A 321 20.61 8.96 27.09
N ALA A 322 20.62 8.29 28.25
CA ALA A 322 21.78 7.53 28.72
C ALA A 322 22.13 6.35 27.81
N ARG A 323 21.14 5.75 27.15
CA ARG A 323 21.35 4.68 26.17
C ARG A 323 21.82 5.21 24.81
N MET A 324 21.28 6.35 24.37
CA MET A 324 21.71 7.06 23.16
C MET A 324 23.20 7.44 23.24
N ASP A 325 23.66 7.92 24.40
CA ASP A 325 25.06 8.32 24.62
C ASP A 325 26.06 7.15 24.56
N LYS A 326 25.57 5.90 24.51
CA LYS A 326 26.39 4.68 24.36
C LYS A 326 26.44 4.17 22.92
N LEU A 327 25.72 4.78 21.99
CA LEU A 327 25.75 4.39 20.58
C LEU A 327 27.11 4.73 19.97
N ARG A 328 27.67 3.81 19.20
CA ARG A 328 28.95 4.00 18.51
C ARG A 328 28.70 4.48 17.09
N ILE A 329 29.27 5.64 16.77
CA ILE A 329 29.18 6.27 15.44
C ILE A 329 30.56 6.17 14.79
N GLY A 330 30.64 5.70 13.55
CA GLY A 330 31.94 5.52 12.90
C GLY A 330 31.89 4.72 11.61
N ASP A 331 33.05 4.18 11.23
CA ASP A 331 33.23 3.41 10.01
C ASP A 331 32.19 2.26 9.93
N PRO A 332 31.28 2.29 8.94
CA PRO A 332 30.24 1.28 8.80
C PRO A 332 30.76 -0.14 8.62
N LEU A 333 32.02 -0.33 8.17
CA LEU A 333 32.63 -1.65 8.06
C LEU A 333 33.08 -2.22 9.40
N ASP A 334 33.22 -1.41 10.45
CA ASP A 334 33.49 -1.90 11.79
C ASP A 334 32.24 -2.54 12.41
N LYS A 335 32.35 -3.82 12.75
CA LYS A 335 31.28 -4.62 13.35
C LYS A 335 30.78 -4.07 14.68
N ALA A 336 31.61 -3.24 15.33
CA ALA A 336 31.27 -2.53 16.55
C ALA A 336 30.41 -1.29 16.31
N ILE A 337 30.24 -0.78 15.09
CA ILE A 337 29.48 0.45 14.89
C ILE A 337 27.97 0.20 14.94
N ASP A 338 27.26 1.15 15.55
CA ASP A 338 25.79 1.14 15.67
C ASP A 338 25.16 2.13 14.69
N ILE A 339 25.84 3.26 14.42
CA ILE A 339 25.38 4.34 13.54
C ILE A 339 26.41 4.55 12.42
N GLY A 340 26.01 4.18 11.20
CA GLY A 340 26.80 4.41 10.00
C GLY A 340 26.65 5.82 9.42
N ALA A 341 26.96 5.95 8.13
CA ALA A 341 26.84 7.20 7.41
C ALA A 341 25.46 7.35 6.74
N ILE A 342 24.91 8.56 6.76
CA ILE A 342 23.79 8.97 5.93
C ILE A 342 24.17 8.79 4.46
N VAL A 343 23.26 8.20 3.67
CA VAL A 343 23.51 7.73 2.29
C VAL A 343 24.17 8.74 1.34
N ASP A 344 23.92 10.04 1.49
CA ASP A 344 24.39 11.08 0.56
C ASP A 344 24.45 12.46 1.26
N PRO A 345 25.40 13.35 0.88
CA PRO A 345 25.47 14.70 1.42
C PRO A 345 24.18 15.52 1.29
N LYS A 346 23.37 15.30 0.24
CA LYS A 346 22.08 15.97 0.08
C LYS A 346 21.09 15.53 1.14
N GLN A 347 21.05 14.23 1.45
CA GLN A 347 20.16 13.72 2.50
C GLN A 347 20.60 14.23 3.88
N LEU A 348 21.91 14.31 4.14
CA LEU A 348 22.44 14.91 5.36
C LEU A 348 22.01 16.38 5.49
N ALA A 349 22.07 17.15 4.41
CA ALA A 349 21.63 18.54 4.38
C ALA A 349 20.12 18.67 4.64
N ILE A 350 19.29 17.83 4.03
CA ILE A 350 17.83 17.79 4.25
C ILE A 350 17.52 17.52 5.73
N ILE A 351 18.13 16.49 6.33
CA ILE A 351 17.92 16.17 7.76
C ILE A 351 18.31 17.36 8.63
N THR A 352 19.45 17.99 8.34
CA THR A 352 19.96 19.14 9.08
C THR A 352 18.99 20.32 9.01
N GLU A 353 18.56 20.71 7.81
CA GLU A 353 17.63 21.82 7.59
C GLU A 353 16.27 21.57 8.24
N LEU A 354 15.73 20.36 8.14
CA LEU A 354 14.47 19.98 8.77
C LEU A 354 14.54 20.11 10.29
N VAL A 355 15.60 19.57 10.91
CA VAL A 355 15.79 19.66 12.36
C VAL A 355 15.98 21.12 12.79
N GLU A 356 16.84 21.87 12.13
CA GLU A 356 17.13 23.26 12.49
C GLU A 356 15.90 24.17 12.35
N SER A 357 15.15 24.03 11.26
CA SER A 357 13.91 24.79 11.06
C SER A 357 12.81 24.38 12.03
N GLY A 358 12.65 23.08 12.29
CA GLY A 358 11.63 22.57 13.21
C GLY A 358 11.87 22.91 14.68
N LEU A 359 13.12 23.19 15.09
CA LEU A 359 13.41 23.68 16.44
C LEU A 359 12.84 25.08 16.71
N ALA A 360 12.50 25.85 15.66
CA ALA A 360 11.80 27.13 15.82
C ALA A 360 10.41 26.96 16.47
N ASP A 361 9.83 25.76 16.44
CA ASP A 361 8.54 25.43 17.07
C ASP A 361 8.62 25.26 18.60
N GLY A 362 9.80 25.41 19.23
CA GLY A 362 9.95 25.40 20.70
C GLY A 362 10.38 24.08 21.34
N GLY A 363 10.88 23.12 20.55
CA GLY A 363 11.34 21.81 21.03
C GLY A 363 12.70 21.84 21.75
N GLN A 364 12.88 20.91 22.70
CA GLN A 364 14.15 20.69 23.41
C GLN A 364 14.93 19.55 22.77
N ILE A 365 16.19 19.81 22.44
CA ILE A 365 17.05 18.86 21.74
C ILE A 365 18.06 18.20 22.68
N HIS A 366 18.16 16.87 22.61
CA HIS A 366 19.28 16.07 23.11
C HIS A 366 20.00 15.44 21.92
N ARG A 367 21.30 15.67 21.79
CA ARG A 367 22.17 14.97 20.85
C ARG A 367 23.06 14.04 21.64
N ALA A 368 23.23 12.81 21.17
CA ALA A 368 24.10 11.85 21.84
C ALA A 368 25.51 12.42 22.04
N ASN A 369 26.04 12.30 23.26
CA ASN A 369 27.37 12.78 23.61
C ASN A 369 28.46 11.78 23.17
N THR A 370 28.61 11.61 21.87
CA THR A 370 29.47 10.60 21.25
C THR A 370 30.43 11.26 20.26
N PRO A 371 31.70 10.82 20.17
CA PRO A 371 32.63 11.32 19.16
C PRO A 371 32.05 11.17 17.75
N MET A 372 32.09 12.25 16.97
CA MET A 372 31.65 12.26 15.58
C MET A 372 32.85 12.14 14.64
N PRO A 373 32.79 11.31 13.58
CA PRO A 373 33.79 11.33 12.53
C PRO A 373 33.85 12.70 11.82
N ASN A 374 35.06 13.14 11.47
CA ASN A 374 35.28 14.43 10.81
C ASN A 374 35.18 14.38 9.27
N ILE A 375 35.07 13.18 8.71
CA ILE A 375 35.00 12.92 7.27
C ILE A 375 33.79 12.01 7.05
N GLY A 376 33.08 12.19 5.93
CA GLY A 376 31.89 11.41 5.59
C GLY A 376 30.59 12.06 6.03
N CYS A 377 29.49 11.35 5.79
CA CYS A 377 28.14 11.86 6.01
C CYS A 377 27.57 11.35 7.34
N TYR A 378 27.97 11.92 8.49
CA TYR A 378 27.48 11.45 9.79
C TYR A 378 26.54 12.47 10.45
N TYR A 379 25.42 11.98 11.00
CA TYR A 379 24.47 12.77 11.79
C TYR A 379 24.29 12.16 13.18
N PRO A 380 24.33 12.95 14.27
CA PRO A 380 24.24 12.40 15.61
C PRO A 380 22.81 11.89 15.92
N PRO A 381 22.67 10.77 16.66
CA PRO A 381 21.42 10.38 17.29
C PRO A 381 20.80 11.56 18.03
N THR A 382 19.58 11.94 17.65
CA THR A 382 18.93 13.15 18.13
C THR A 382 17.54 12.82 18.68
N LEU A 383 17.24 13.32 19.88
CA LEU A 383 15.91 13.28 20.50
C LEU A 383 15.41 14.71 20.63
N ILE A 384 14.17 14.96 20.20
CA ILE A 384 13.48 16.24 20.33
C ILE A 384 12.21 16.02 21.15
N THR A 385 12.11 16.72 22.28
CA THR A 385 10.96 16.66 23.19
C THR A 385 10.27 18.03 23.26
N GLY A 386 9.07 18.09 23.87
CA GLY A 386 8.37 19.34 24.12
C GLY A 386 7.75 19.99 22.88
N LEU A 387 7.62 19.24 21.78
CA LEU A 387 6.92 19.70 20.58
C LEU A 387 5.41 19.52 20.73
N GLU A 388 4.67 20.53 20.26
CA GLU A 388 3.22 20.45 20.09
C GLU A 388 2.85 19.50 18.94
N THR A 389 1.66 18.89 19.02
CA THR A 389 1.19 17.92 18.01
C THR A 389 1.05 18.49 16.61
N SER A 390 0.90 19.81 16.48
CA SER A 390 0.86 20.54 15.21
C SER A 390 2.23 20.94 14.67
N SER A 391 3.32 20.68 15.40
CA SER A 391 4.68 20.96 14.92
C SER A 391 4.96 20.19 13.63
N TYR A 392 5.70 20.82 12.72
CA TYR A 392 6.10 20.20 11.46
C TYR A 392 6.82 18.86 11.71
N LEU A 393 7.74 18.80 12.68
CA LEU A 393 8.51 17.59 13.01
C LEU A 393 7.66 16.45 13.60
N MET A 394 6.49 16.76 14.17
CA MET A 394 5.53 15.76 14.65
C MET A 394 4.69 15.15 13.52
N GLN A 395 4.52 15.86 12.41
CA GLN A 395 3.66 15.48 11.30
C GLN A 395 4.44 14.91 10.10
N GLU A 396 5.66 15.37 9.88
CA GLU A 396 6.43 15.17 8.66
C GLU A 396 7.60 14.21 8.86
N GLU A 397 7.89 13.42 7.83
CA GLU A 397 8.97 12.44 7.83
C GLU A 397 10.33 13.14 7.74
N ILE A 398 11.22 12.86 8.69
CA ILE A 398 12.58 13.43 8.75
C ILE A 398 13.58 12.55 7.97
N PHE A 399 13.37 11.23 8.01
CA PHE A 399 14.20 10.22 7.34
C PHE A 399 15.70 10.33 7.65
N GLY A 400 16.00 10.35 8.96
CA GLY A 400 17.32 10.42 9.56
C GLY A 400 17.25 9.98 11.03
N PRO A 401 18.37 9.97 11.78
CA PRO A 401 18.46 9.38 13.12
C PRO A 401 17.88 10.32 14.21
N VAL A 402 16.65 10.80 13.97
CA VAL A 402 15.96 11.84 14.73
C VAL A 402 14.63 11.31 15.23
N LEU A 403 14.49 11.31 16.56
CA LEU A 403 13.28 10.94 17.28
C LEU A 403 12.57 12.18 17.79
N VAL A 404 11.27 12.29 17.54
CA VAL A 404 10.41 13.28 18.22
C VAL A 404 9.56 12.57 19.26
N ALA A 405 9.38 13.19 20.42
CA ALA A 405 8.66 12.59 21.53
C ALA A 405 7.62 13.54 22.14
N THR A 406 6.47 12.98 22.48
CA THR A 406 5.42 13.64 23.26
C THR A 406 4.79 12.65 24.25
N THR A 407 4.01 13.16 25.19
CA THR A 407 3.38 12.35 26.25
C THR A 407 1.89 12.16 26.01
N PHE A 408 1.30 11.19 26.71
CA PHE A 408 -0.15 11.00 26.79
C PHE A 408 -0.58 10.54 28.19
N ARG A 409 -1.85 10.73 28.54
CA ARG A 409 -2.42 10.37 29.85
C ARG A 409 -3.18 9.06 29.82
N THR A 410 -3.91 8.82 28.74
CA THR A 410 -4.83 7.69 28.62
C THR A 410 -4.60 6.89 27.34
N PRO A 411 -4.95 5.60 27.31
CA PRO A 411 -4.87 4.81 26.07
C PRO A 411 -5.69 5.39 24.91
N ALA A 412 -6.83 6.03 25.20
CA ALA A 412 -7.64 6.68 24.18
C ALA A 412 -6.93 7.90 23.57
N GLU A 413 -6.21 8.68 24.39
CA GLU A 413 -5.38 9.79 23.93
C GLU A 413 -4.18 9.29 23.11
N ALA A 414 -3.53 8.19 23.52
CA ALA A 414 -2.45 7.57 22.74
C ALA A 414 -2.92 7.21 21.32
N VAL A 415 -4.10 6.59 21.18
CA VAL A 415 -4.72 6.28 19.88
C VAL A 415 -5.00 7.55 19.07
N ALA A 416 -5.56 8.59 19.70
CA ALA A 416 -5.85 9.85 19.03
C ALA A 416 -4.57 10.52 18.49
N LEU A 417 -3.51 10.58 19.30
CA LEU A 417 -2.20 11.12 18.91
C LEU A 417 -1.54 10.27 17.81
N ALA A 418 -1.56 8.94 17.96
CA ALA A 418 -1.02 8.01 16.98
C ALA A 418 -1.72 8.14 15.61
N ASN A 419 -3.04 8.29 15.60
CA ASN A 419 -3.81 8.41 14.36
C ASN A 419 -3.86 9.83 13.80
N ASN A 420 -3.37 10.85 14.54
CA ASN A 420 -3.23 12.23 14.07
C ASN A 420 -2.00 12.36 13.15
N SER A 421 -2.09 11.72 11.99
CA SER A 421 -1.13 11.78 10.90
C SER A 421 -1.84 11.44 9.60
N ARG A 422 -1.41 12.05 8.48
CA ARG A 422 -1.88 11.66 7.13
C ARG A 422 -1.38 10.27 6.72
N TYR A 423 -0.35 9.76 7.40
CA TYR A 423 0.25 8.46 7.15
C TYR A 423 -0.48 7.34 7.90
N GLY A 424 -0.17 6.10 7.52
CA GLY A 424 -0.73 4.89 8.11
C GLY A 424 0.06 3.65 7.72
N LEU A 425 1.37 3.64 7.98
CA LEU A 425 2.25 2.52 7.59
C LEU A 425 2.37 1.46 8.68
N SER A 426 3.00 1.82 9.80
CA SER A 426 3.23 0.89 10.92
C SER A 426 3.09 1.56 12.28
N ALA A 427 3.05 0.78 13.35
CA ALA A 427 3.09 1.26 14.74
C ALA A 427 3.66 0.18 15.68
N SER A 428 4.22 0.62 16.81
CA SER A 428 4.70 -0.27 17.88
C SER A 428 4.00 0.05 19.20
N ILE A 429 3.62 -0.98 19.95
CA ILE A 429 2.93 -0.89 21.24
C ILE A 429 3.75 -1.63 22.29
N TRP A 430 4.04 -0.97 23.40
CA TRP A 430 4.81 -1.52 24.52
C TRP A 430 3.97 -1.49 25.79
N THR A 431 3.64 -2.67 26.30
CA THR A 431 2.83 -2.91 27.51
C THR A 431 2.98 -4.37 27.93
N GLU A 432 3.10 -4.65 29.23
CA GLU A 432 3.07 -6.03 29.73
C GLU A 432 1.63 -6.58 29.88
N ASN A 433 0.61 -5.75 29.65
CA ASN A 433 -0.79 -6.14 29.71
C ASN A 433 -1.33 -6.58 28.34
N ILE A 434 -1.58 -7.88 28.23
CA ILE A 434 -2.15 -8.49 27.02
C ILE A 434 -3.47 -7.84 26.56
N ASN A 435 -4.34 -7.43 27.49
CA ASN A 435 -5.60 -6.81 27.13
C ASN A 435 -5.36 -5.43 26.52
N LEU A 436 -4.44 -4.65 27.08
CA LEU A 436 -4.13 -3.32 26.59
C LEU A 436 -3.49 -3.38 25.19
N GLY A 437 -2.49 -4.24 25.00
CA GLY A 437 -1.84 -4.41 23.70
C GLY A 437 -2.82 -4.82 22.60
N LEU A 438 -3.64 -5.83 22.86
CA LEU A 438 -4.62 -6.35 21.89
C LEU A 438 -5.85 -5.45 21.71
N ASP A 439 -6.19 -4.60 22.68
CA ASP A 439 -7.25 -3.59 22.54
C ASP A 439 -6.79 -2.39 21.69
N ILE A 440 -5.53 -1.99 21.82
CA ILE A 440 -4.98 -0.81 21.13
C ILE A 440 -4.60 -1.12 19.69
N ALA A 441 -3.99 -2.27 19.41
CA ALA A 441 -3.57 -2.67 18.07
C ALA A 441 -4.62 -2.50 16.95
N PRO A 442 -5.88 -2.95 17.09
CA PRO A 442 -6.90 -2.76 16.06
C PRO A 442 -7.34 -1.29 15.90
N LYS A 443 -7.12 -0.43 16.91
CA LYS A 443 -7.53 0.98 16.88
C LYS A 443 -6.52 1.89 16.15
N LEU A 444 -5.31 1.40 15.88
CA LEU A 444 -4.29 2.13 15.15
C LEU A 444 -4.52 2.06 13.63
N GLU A 445 -4.46 3.20 12.97
CA GLU A 445 -4.79 3.35 11.54
C GLU A 445 -3.55 3.12 10.68
N CYS A 446 -3.07 1.88 10.66
CA CYS A 446 -1.87 1.46 9.93
C CYS A 446 -2.00 0.04 9.35
N GLY A 447 -1.05 -0.37 8.51
CA GLY A 447 -1.02 -1.72 7.94
C GLY A 447 -0.22 -2.74 8.76
N VAL A 448 0.64 -2.30 9.68
CA VAL A 448 1.41 -3.20 10.55
C VAL A 448 1.42 -2.68 11.98
N VAL A 449 1.21 -3.57 12.95
CA VAL A 449 1.36 -3.28 14.38
C VAL A 449 2.26 -4.32 15.01
N TRP A 450 3.23 -3.88 15.80
CA TRP A 450 4.08 -4.75 16.60
C TRP A 450 3.78 -4.56 18.09
N ILE A 451 3.49 -5.65 18.81
CA ILE A 451 3.31 -5.62 20.27
C ILE A 451 4.58 -6.17 20.94
N ASN A 452 5.18 -5.36 21.81
CA ASN A 452 6.45 -5.60 22.53
C ASN A 452 7.62 -5.99 21.59
N THR A 453 7.57 -5.48 20.36
CA THR A 453 8.63 -5.59 19.36
C THR A 453 8.45 -4.45 18.34
N THR A 454 9.33 -4.37 17.35
CA THR A 454 9.28 -3.38 16.27
C THR A 454 10.16 -3.88 15.11
N ASN A 455 9.93 -3.34 13.91
CA ASN A 455 10.74 -3.65 12.72
C ASN A 455 10.91 -5.16 12.45
N GLN A 456 9.91 -5.97 12.80
CA GLN A 456 9.90 -7.39 12.47
C GLN A 456 9.37 -7.58 11.06
N PHE A 457 10.13 -8.30 10.24
CA PHE A 457 9.80 -8.61 8.86
C PHE A 457 9.96 -10.10 8.59
N ASP A 458 9.04 -10.68 7.82
CA ASP A 458 9.19 -12.01 7.24
C ASP A 458 8.53 -12.05 5.87
N ALA A 459 9.01 -12.93 5.00
CA ALA A 459 8.43 -13.12 3.68
C ALA A 459 6.97 -13.59 3.69
N ALA A 460 6.53 -14.26 4.75
CA ALA A 460 5.14 -14.69 4.91
C ALA A 460 4.20 -13.58 5.41
N ALA A 461 4.71 -12.51 5.99
CA ALA A 461 3.89 -11.45 6.58
C ALA A 461 3.85 -10.23 5.66
N GLY A 462 2.67 -9.91 5.13
CA GLY A 462 2.49 -8.76 4.24
C GLY A 462 2.78 -7.41 4.92
N PHE A 463 3.59 -6.57 4.30
CA PHE A 463 3.85 -5.20 4.72
C PHE A 463 3.17 -4.23 3.76
N GLY A 464 2.56 -3.16 4.27
CA GLY A 464 2.22 -2.01 3.43
C GLY A 464 1.27 -1.01 4.06
N GLY A 465 1.11 0.15 3.41
CA GLY A 465 0.43 1.32 3.98
C GLY A 465 -1.09 1.37 3.85
N ARG A 466 -1.68 2.35 4.55
CA ARG A 466 -3.00 2.94 4.33
C ARG A 466 -2.87 4.46 4.25
N ARG A 467 -3.96 5.16 3.89
CA ARG A 467 -3.98 6.62 3.73
C ARG A 467 -2.88 7.07 2.76
N GLU A 468 -2.10 8.09 3.11
CA GLU A 468 -1.02 8.59 2.27
C GLU A 468 0.29 7.80 2.35
N SER A 469 0.32 6.73 3.16
CA SER A 469 1.40 5.73 3.10
C SER A 469 1.25 4.77 1.91
N GLY A 470 0.20 4.94 1.10
CA GLY A 470 -0.01 4.21 -0.14
C GLY A 470 -0.95 3.02 0.00
N PHE A 471 -0.84 2.06 -0.92
CA PHE A 471 -1.76 0.93 -1.03
C PHE A 471 -1.13 -0.27 -1.75
N GLY A 472 -1.69 -1.45 -1.43
CA GLY A 472 -1.13 -2.75 -1.78
C GLY A 472 -0.37 -3.35 -0.60
N ARG A 473 0.12 -4.57 -0.77
CA ARG A 473 0.93 -5.26 0.23
C ARG A 473 2.09 -5.96 -0.46
N GLU A 474 3.23 -6.04 0.23
CA GLU A 474 4.43 -6.75 -0.19
C GLU A 474 4.76 -7.87 0.79
N GLY A 475 5.01 -9.07 0.29
CA GLY A 475 5.10 -10.27 1.12
C GLY A 475 3.75 -10.92 1.41
N GLY A 476 3.80 -12.10 2.01
CA GLY A 476 2.64 -12.93 2.30
C GLY A 476 1.87 -13.39 1.06
N ARG A 477 0.69 -13.99 1.27
CA ARG A 477 -0.21 -14.36 0.16
C ARG A 477 -0.89 -13.13 -0.42
N GLU A 478 -1.11 -12.13 0.42
CA GLU A 478 -1.77 -10.87 0.12
C GLU A 478 -1.02 -10.14 -1.00
N GLY A 479 0.32 -10.09 -0.92
CA GLY A 479 1.14 -9.46 -1.95
C GLY A 479 1.18 -10.20 -3.29
N LEU A 480 0.82 -11.48 -3.33
CA LEU A 480 0.79 -12.25 -4.58
C LEU A 480 -0.32 -11.78 -5.53
N PHE A 481 -1.50 -11.44 -4.97
CA PHE A 481 -2.63 -10.92 -5.75
C PHE A 481 -2.30 -9.60 -6.45
N ALA A 482 -1.36 -8.82 -5.93
CA ALA A 482 -0.91 -7.58 -6.59
C ALA A 482 -0.15 -7.85 -7.90
N TYR A 483 0.26 -9.10 -8.15
CA TYR A 483 1.04 -9.56 -9.30
C TYR A 483 0.27 -10.50 -10.23
N THR A 484 -1.03 -10.68 -10.00
CA THR A 484 -1.91 -11.51 -10.83
C THR A 484 -3.15 -10.77 -11.29
N LYS A 485 -3.88 -11.36 -12.24
CA LYS A 485 -5.21 -10.95 -12.66
C LYS A 485 -6.09 -12.19 -12.91
N PRO A 486 -7.43 -12.06 -12.86
CA PRO A 486 -8.34 -13.14 -13.25
C PRO A 486 -8.12 -13.59 -14.70
N ILE A 487 -8.40 -14.87 -14.98
CA ILE A 487 -8.27 -15.47 -16.33
C ILE A 487 -9.18 -14.81 -17.39
N ALA A 488 -10.36 -14.33 -16.99
CA ALA A 488 -11.38 -13.89 -17.93
C ALA A 488 -11.02 -12.58 -18.65
N ALA A 489 -11.06 -12.58 -19.99
CA ALA A 489 -10.94 -11.38 -20.79
C ALA A 489 -12.25 -10.57 -20.76
N ALA A 490 -12.22 -9.36 -20.20
CA ALA A 490 -13.38 -8.48 -20.17
C ALA A 490 -13.64 -7.85 -21.56
N LYS A 491 -14.91 -7.84 -21.99
CA LYS A 491 -15.35 -7.25 -23.27
C LYS A 491 -15.45 -5.72 -23.16
N PRO A 492 -15.38 -4.95 -24.26
CA PRO A 492 -15.67 -3.52 -24.21
C PRO A 492 -17.07 -3.24 -23.67
N LEU A 493 -17.19 -2.25 -22.79
CA LEU A 493 -18.47 -1.79 -22.25
C LEU A 493 -19.28 -1.09 -23.36
N LYS A 494 -20.55 -1.48 -23.50
CA LYS A 494 -21.46 -0.81 -24.42
C LYS A 494 -22.09 0.38 -23.69
N PRO A 495 -22.02 1.60 -24.24
CA PRO A 495 -22.69 2.75 -23.65
C PRO A 495 -24.20 2.52 -23.53
N VAL A 496 -24.74 2.80 -22.35
CA VAL A 496 -26.17 2.78 -22.09
C VAL A 496 -26.67 4.21 -22.17
N ILE A 497 -27.63 4.47 -23.05
CA ILE A 497 -28.17 5.82 -23.28
C ILE A 497 -29.56 5.89 -22.64
N ALA A 498 -29.76 6.88 -21.78
CA ALA A 498 -31.08 7.16 -21.20
C ALA A 498 -32.13 7.39 -22.30
N HIS A 499 -33.30 6.78 -22.15
CA HIS A 499 -34.38 6.94 -23.11
C HIS A 499 -34.90 8.39 -23.14
N GLN A 500 -35.33 8.84 -24.32
CA GLN A 500 -35.89 10.18 -24.51
C GLN A 500 -37.42 10.13 -24.54
N GLY A 501 -38.05 11.16 -23.97
CA GLY A 501 -39.51 11.29 -23.95
C GLY A 501 -40.10 11.66 -25.31
N LYS A 502 -41.36 11.29 -25.53
CA LYS A 502 -42.15 11.81 -26.65
C LYS A 502 -42.60 13.27 -26.37
N PRO A 503 -42.77 14.11 -27.40
CA PRO A 503 -43.37 15.43 -27.23
C PRO A 503 -44.74 15.32 -26.54
N GLY A 504 -44.96 16.08 -25.45
CA GLY A 504 -46.21 16.06 -24.68
C GLY A 504 -46.38 14.90 -23.69
N ALA A 505 -45.37 14.04 -23.48
CA ALA A 505 -45.44 12.93 -22.52
C ALA A 505 -45.44 13.38 -21.03
N ALA A 506 -45.14 14.66 -20.76
CA ALA A 506 -45.20 15.24 -19.43
C ALA A 506 -46.63 15.69 -19.10
N GLY A 507 -47.49 14.71 -18.80
CA GLY A 507 -48.79 14.96 -18.17
C GLY A 507 -48.90 14.04 -16.97
N ASN A 508 -48.75 14.56 -15.76
CA ASN A 508 -49.19 13.83 -14.57
C ASN A 508 -49.76 14.77 -13.51
N THR A 509 -50.87 14.34 -12.94
CA THR A 509 -51.64 14.95 -11.85
C THR A 509 -51.17 14.50 -10.46
N VAL A 510 -50.12 13.67 -10.38
CA VAL A 510 -49.63 13.00 -9.16
C VAL A 510 -48.10 13.08 -9.08
N ASP A 511 -47.57 13.28 -7.86
CA ASP A 511 -46.13 13.34 -7.59
C ASP A 511 -45.44 11.98 -7.79
N ARG A 512 -44.45 11.95 -8.68
CA ARG A 512 -43.59 10.79 -8.97
C ARG A 512 -42.11 11.20 -8.98
N THR A 513 -41.74 12.07 -8.04
CA THR A 513 -40.40 12.64 -7.93
C THR A 513 -39.60 11.93 -6.83
N ALA A 514 -38.66 11.09 -7.24
CA ALA A 514 -37.75 10.44 -6.32
C ALA A 514 -36.71 11.43 -5.75
N LYS A 515 -36.23 11.13 -4.55
CA LYS A 515 -35.27 11.91 -3.76
C LYS A 515 -33.90 11.21 -3.75
N ASN A 516 -32.92 11.77 -3.03
CA ASN A 516 -31.71 11.04 -2.61
C ASN A 516 -32.02 10.23 -1.33
N TYR A 517 -31.16 9.29 -0.96
CA TYR A 517 -31.21 8.58 0.32
C TYR A 517 -29.92 8.85 1.10
N VAL A 518 -30.01 9.62 2.19
CA VAL A 518 -28.85 10.07 2.96
C VAL A 518 -29.16 9.98 4.45
N ALA A 519 -28.24 9.41 5.23
CA ALA A 519 -28.39 9.25 6.68
C ALA A 519 -29.69 8.52 7.10
N GLY A 520 -30.07 7.47 6.36
CA GLY A 520 -31.23 6.63 6.69
C GLY A 520 -32.59 7.25 6.35
N LYS A 521 -32.62 8.34 5.56
CA LYS A 521 -33.85 9.02 5.17
C LYS A 521 -33.77 9.57 3.74
N GLN A 522 -34.93 9.80 3.15
CA GLN A 522 -35.01 10.48 1.86
C GLN A 522 -34.74 11.99 2.00
N ALA A 523 -33.86 12.53 1.15
CA ALA A 523 -33.45 13.93 1.15
C ALA A 523 -33.62 14.57 -0.23
N ARG A 524 -34.14 15.80 -0.29
CA ARG A 524 -34.22 16.55 -1.56
C ARG A 524 -32.79 16.82 -2.07
N PRO A 525 -32.56 16.81 -3.40
CA PRO A 525 -31.29 17.28 -3.94
C PRO A 525 -31.08 18.75 -3.53
N ASP A 526 -29.89 19.08 -3.05
CA ASP A 526 -29.55 20.42 -2.55
C ASP A 526 -29.80 21.50 -3.62
N GLY A 527 -29.47 21.21 -4.88
CA GLY A 527 -29.71 22.12 -6.01
C GLY A 527 -31.19 22.28 -6.40
N GLY A 528 -32.10 21.47 -5.86
CA GLY A 528 -33.54 21.51 -6.15
C GLY A 528 -33.95 21.02 -7.55
N TYR A 529 -32.99 20.73 -8.43
CA TYR A 529 -33.27 20.26 -9.79
C TYR A 529 -33.60 18.78 -9.85
N VAL A 530 -34.48 18.44 -10.78
CA VAL A 530 -34.88 17.06 -11.09
C VAL A 530 -34.82 16.85 -12.60
N ARG A 531 -34.62 15.60 -13.02
CA ARG A 531 -34.68 15.21 -14.44
C ARG A 531 -35.73 14.12 -14.68
N PRO A 532 -36.43 14.15 -15.82
CA PRO A 532 -37.41 13.12 -16.16
C PRO A 532 -36.70 11.82 -16.57
N ILE A 533 -37.34 10.70 -16.26
CA ILE A 533 -36.95 9.35 -16.66
C ILE A 533 -38.02 8.77 -17.56
N TYR A 534 -37.60 8.19 -18.68
CA TYR A 534 -38.50 7.64 -19.70
C TYR A 534 -38.24 6.15 -19.93
N GLY A 535 -39.27 5.44 -20.35
CA GLY A 535 -39.19 4.07 -20.83
C GLY A 535 -38.72 3.99 -22.29
N PRO A 536 -38.47 2.78 -22.81
CA PRO A 536 -37.97 2.55 -24.17
C PRO A 536 -38.95 3.02 -25.26
N LYS A 537 -40.24 3.20 -24.92
CA LYS A 537 -41.27 3.72 -25.83
C LYS A 537 -41.49 5.23 -25.68
N GLY A 538 -40.65 5.92 -24.90
CA GLY A 538 -40.72 7.36 -24.62
C GLY A 538 -41.83 7.76 -23.65
N ASP A 539 -42.39 6.80 -22.92
CA ASP A 539 -43.36 6.99 -21.85
C ASP A 539 -42.69 7.53 -20.58
N PHE A 540 -43.35 8.47 -19.89
CA PHE A 540 -42.83 9.08 -18.68
C PHE A 540 -42.98 8.15 -17.46
N LEU A 541 -41.87 7.86 -16.78
CA LEU A 541 -41.81 6.92 -15.65
C LEU A 541 -41.62 7.59 -14.29
N GLY A 542 -41.15 8.84 -14.25
CA GLY A 542 -40.94 9.59 -13.00
C GLY A 542 -39.85 10.64 -13.16
N HIS A 543 -39.56 11.34 -12.07
CA HIS A 543 -38.40 12.23 -11.96
C HIS A 543 -37.42 11.69 -10.93
N VAL A 544 -36.13 12.01 -11.09
CA VAL A 544 -35.10 11.81 -10.07
C VAL A 544 -34.36 13.11 -9.80
N GLY A 545 -33.84 13.27 -8.58
CA GLY A 545 -32.99 14.40 -8.22
C GLY A 545 -31.71 14.46 -9.04
N ILE A 546 -31.25 15.66 -9.35
CA ILE A 546 -29.91 15.90 -9.90
C ILE A 546 -29.01 16.28 -8.73
N GLY A 547 -28.32 15.28 -8.18
CA GLY A 547 -27.38 15.46 -7.09
C GLY A 547 -26.19 16.33 -7.50
N ASN A 548 -25.63 17.04 -6.52
CA ASN A 548 -24.49 17.93 -6.70
C ASN A 548 -23.38 17.63 -5.66
N ARG A 549 -22.34 18.48 -5.65
CA ARG A 549 -21.22 18.34 -4.71
C ARG A 549 -21.64 18.43 -3.24
N LYS A 550 -22.69 19.17 -2.91
CA LYS A 550 -23.21 19.28 -1.55
C LYS A 550 -23.99 18.04 -1.12
N ASP A 551 -24.73 17.42 -2.03
CA ASP A 551 -25.35 16.12 -1.75
C ASP A 551 -24.29 15.05 -1.44
N ILE A 552 -23.19 15.01 -2.20
CA ILE A 552 -22.06 14.12 -1.92
C ILE A 552 -21.42 14.43 -0.56
N ARG A 553 -21.16 15.71 -0.25
CA ARG A 553 -20.63 16.11 1.07
C ARG A 553 -21.51 15.60 2.21
N ASN A 554 -22.82 15.85 2.14
CA ASN A 554 -23.77 15.42 3.16
C ASN A 554 -23.79 13.88 3.29
N ALA A 555 -23.66 13.16 2.16
CA ALA A 555 -23.59 11.70 2.16
C ALA A 555 -22.28 11.18 2.76
N VAL A 556 -21.14 11.83 2.51
CA VAL A 556 -19.85 11.48 3.12
C VAL A 556 -19.84 11.79 4.62
N GLU A 557 -20.40 12.93 5.03
CA GLU A 557 -20.61 13.26 6.45
C GLU A 557 -21.47 12.19 7.15
N ALA A 558 -22.56 11.76 6.51
CA ALA A 558 -23.39 10.68 7.02
C ALA A 558 -22.63 9.34 7.12
N ALA A 559 -21.84 8.99 6.10
CA ALA A 559 -21.02 7.79 6.10
C ALA A 559 -19.97 7.79 7.21
N ARG A 560 -19.27 8.91 7.42
CA ARG A 560 -18.30 9.08 8.53
C ARG A 560 -18.98 8.99 9.89
N ASN A 561 -20.14 9.62 10.06
CA ASN A 561 -20.92 9.53 11.31
C ASN A 561 -21.43 8.10 11.58
N ALA A 562 -21.54 7.25 10.55
CA ALA A 562 -21.95 5.87 10.65
C ALA A 562 -20.79 4.88 10.86
N GLN A 563 -19.56 5.33 11.12
CA GLN A 563 -18.40 4.46 11.38
C GLN A 563 -18.53 3.56 12.62
N GLY A 564 -19.56 3.75 13.44
CA GLY A 564 -19.98 2.72 14.41
C GLY A 564 -20.22 1.35 13.75
N TRP A 565 -20.64 1.33 12.48
CA TRP A 565 -20.80 0.12 11.67
C TRP A 565 -19.52 -0.70 11.52
N THR A 566 -18.37 -0.04 11.35
CA THR A 566 -17.04 -0.65 11.23
C THR A 566 -16.69 -1.50 12.46
N LYS A 567 -17.22 -1.15 13.63
CA LYS A 567 -16.97 -1.82 14.91
C LYS A 567 -17.99 -2.92 15.25
N THR A 568 -18.99 -3.14 14.39
CA THR A 568 -20.00 -4.18 14.60
C THR A 568 -19.42 -5.58 14.41
N THR A 569 -20.11 -6.59 14.93
CA THR A 569 -19.75 -7.99 14.65
C THR A 569 -20.14 -8.37 13.22
N GLY A 570 -19.41 -9.30 12.61
CA GLY A 570 -19.80 -9.87 11.31
C GLY A 570 -21.21 -10.45 11.34
N HIS A 571 -21.60 -11.07 12.45
CA HIS A 571 -22.94 -11.63 12.65
C HIS A 571 -24.06 -10.58 12.53
N LEU A 572 -23.89 -9.40 13.17
CA LEU A 572 -24.88 -8.33 13.04
C LEU A 572 -25.00 -7.86 11.59
N ARG A 573 -23.87 -7.70 10.90
CA ARG A 573 -23.87 -7.30 9.49
C ARG A 573 -24.53 -8.35 8.59
N ALA A 574 -24.30 -9.63 8.89
CA ALA A 574 -24.98 -10.74 8.22
C ALA A 574 -26.49 -10.66 8.38
N GLN A 575 -27.00 -10.45 9.60
CA GLN A 575 -28.45 -10.31 9.87
C GLN A 575 -29.07 -9.18 9.03
N ILE A 576 -28.46 -8.00 9.03
CA ILE A 576 -28.95 -6.86 8.24
C ILE A 576 -28.96 -7.19 6.74
N LEU A 577 -27.90 -7.81 6.21
CA LEU A 577 -27.86 -8.22 4.80
C LEU A 577 -28.91 -9.29 4.46
N TYR A 578 -29.18 -10.22 5.37
CA TYR A 578 -30.27 -11.19 5.23
C TYR A 578 -31.64 -10.48 5.17
N TYR A 579 -31.89 -9.49 6.04
CA TYR A 579 -33.12 -8.70 5.97
C TYR A 579 -33.26 -7.92 4.67
N ILE A 580 -32.17 -7.35 4.14
CA ILE A 580 -32.18 -6.69 2.83
C ILE A 580 -32.54 -7.70 1.73
N ALA A 581 -31.98 -8.91 1.77
CA ALA A 581 -32.29 -9.96 0.80
C ALA A 581 -33.76 -10.41 0.89
N GLU A 582 -34.28 -10.62 2.09
CA GLU A 582 -35.67 -11.01 2.35
C GLU A 582 -36.65 -9.93 1.89
N ASN A 583 -36.41 -8.68 2.27
CA ASN A 583 -37.27 -7.55 1.90
C ASN A 583 -37.24 -7.27 0.39
N LEU A 584 -36.09 -7.45 -0.27
CA LEU A 584 -36.02 -7.40 -1.73
C LEU A 584 -36.78 -8.58 -2.37
N SER A 585 -36.72 -9.78 -1.77
CA SER A 585 -37.43 -10.96 -2.25
C SER A 585 -38.95 -10.78 -2.21
N VAL A 586 -39.48 -10.19 -1.13
CA VAL A 586 -40.91 -9.84 -0.99
C VAL A 586 -41.37 -8.91 -2.11
N ARG A 587 -40.50 -7.99 -2.56
CA ARG A 587 -40.79 -7.02 -3.62
C ARG A 587 -40.24 -7.42 -5.00
N SER A 588 -39.77 -8.66 -5.17
CA SER A 588 -39.07 -9.11 -6.39
C SER A 588 -39.84 -8.84 -7.68
N ALA A 589 -41.14 -9.16 -7.71
CA ALA A 589 -42.01 -8.91 -8.87
C ALA A 589 -42.16 -7.41 -9.19
N GLU A 590 -42.18 -6.55 -8.18
CA GLU A 590 -42.24 -5.09 -8.35
C GLU A 590 -40.95 -4.58 -9.02
N PHE A 591 -39.79 -5.00 -8.52
CA PHE A 591 -38.49 -4.63 -9.08
C PHE A 591 -38.31 -5.16 -10.51
N ALA A 592 -38.73 -6.40 -10.79
CA ALA A 592 -38.65 -6.98 -12.13
C ALA A 592 -39.53 -6.20 -13.13
N ASN A 593 -40.75 -5.83 -12.72
CA ASN A 593 -41.63 -4.99 -13.53
C ASN A 593 -41.04 -3.59 -13.76
N ARG A 594 -40.47 -2.96 -12.72
CA ARG A 594 -39.80 -1.67 -12.83
C ARG A 594 -38.63 -1.74 -13.82
N LEU A 595 -37.79 -2.75 -13.71
CA LEU A 595 -36.64 -2.97 -14.57
C LEU A 595 -37.05 -3.17 -16.03
N GLY A 596 -38.06 -4.00 -16.29
CA GLY A 596 -38.62 -4.20 -17.64
C GLY A 596 -39.16 -2.90 -18.25
N ASN A 597 -39.85 -2.08 -17.46
CA ASN A 597 -40.38 -0.78 -17.90
C ASN A 597 -39.27 0.23 -18.20
N LEU A 598 -38.19 0.24 -17.41
CA LEU A 598 -37.06 1.15 -17.59
C LEU A 598 -36.21 0.78 -18.81
N THR A 599 -35.90 -0.50 -18.96
CA THR A 599 -34.86 -0.97 -19.90
C THR A 599 -35.42 -1.57 -21.19
N GLY A 600 -36.70 -1.96 -21.20
CA GLY A 600 -37.29 -2.76 -22.27
C GLY A 600 -36.86 -4.23 -22.27
N SER A 601 -36.19 -4.70 -21.21
CA SER A 601 -35.82 -6.10 -21.04
C SER A 601 -37.07 -7.01 -20.97
N THR A 602 -36.91 -8.25 -21.40
CA THR A 602 -37.98 -9.26 -21.27
C THR A 602 -38.25 -9.55 -19.81
N ALA A 603 -39.49 -9.93 -19.46
CA ALA A 603 -39.85 -10.30 -18.08
C ALA A 603 -38.91 -11.37 -17.49
N LYS A 604 -38.47 -12.34 -18.31
CA LYS A 604 -37.50 -13.37 -17.90
C LYS A 604 -36.14 -12.76 -17.55
N ALA A 605 -35.62 -11.86 -18.37
CA ALA A 605 -34.34 -11.21 -18.12
C ALA A 605 -34.41 -10.30 -16.89
N ALA A 606 -35.50 -9.54 -16.73
CA ALA A 606 -35.69 -8.68 -15.58
C ALA A 606 -35.81 -9.47 -14.26
N THR A 607 -36.57 -10.57 -14.28
CA THR A 607 -36.68 -11.49 -13.12
C THR A 607 -35.31 -12.07 -12.78
N HIS A 608 -34.55 -12.49 -13.79
CA HIS A 608 -33.21 -13.05 -13.58
C HIS A 608 -32.24 -12.05 -12.93
N GLU A 609 -32.25 -10.77 -13.32
CA GLU A 609 -31.41 -9.75 -12.68
C GLU A 609 -31.79 -9.54 -11.21
N VAL A 610 -33.08 -9.52 -10.89
CA VAL A 610 -33.58 -9.38 -9.51
C VAL A 610 -33.20 -10.60 -8.67
N ASP A 611 -33.40 -11.82 -9.19
CA ASP A 611 -33.04 -13.06 -8.51
C ASP A 611 -31.53 -13.12 -8.24
N ALA A 612 -30.72 -12.70 -9.22
CA ALA A 612 -29.27 -12.61 -9.05
C ALA A 612 -28.90 -11.59 -7.97
N ALA A 613 -29.59 -10.46 -7.89
CA ALA A 613 -29.32 -9.42 -6.89
C ALA A 613 -29.67 -9.90 -5.47
N ILE A 614 -30.79 -10.61 -5.32
CA ILE A 614 -31.18 -11.28 -4.07
C ILE A 614 -30.14 -12.33 -3.67
N SER A 615 -29.74 -13.19 -4.60
CA SER A 615 -28.68 -14.18 -4.38
C SER A 615 -27.37 -13.52 -3.95
N ARG A 616 -27.05 -12.35 -4.51
CA ARG A 616 -25.85 -11.58 -4.17
C ARG A 616 -25.88 -11.08 -2.73
N LEU A 617 -27.02 -10.57 -2.27
CA LEU A 617 -27.22 -10.17 -0.87
C LEU A 617 -27.06 -11.36 0.07
N PHE A 618 -27.68 -12.51 -0.24
CA PHE A 618 -27.51 -13.74 0.56
C PHE A 618 -26.05 -14.21 0.61
N SER A 619 -25.34 -14.12 -0.52
CA SER A 619 -23.93 -14.53 -0.60
C SER A 619 -23.05 -13.66 0.29
N TYR A 620 -23.21 -12.33 0.25
CA TYR A 620 -22.41 -11.44 1.09
C TYR A 620 -22.89 -11.37 2.54
N ALA A 621 -24.17 -11.66 2.83
CA ALA A 621 -24.62 -11.96 4.18
C ALA A 621 -23.85 -13.15 4.75
N ALA A 622 -23.66 -14.21 3.95
CA ALA A 622 -22.89 -15.38 4.36
C ALA A 622 -21.41 -15.07 4.60
N TRP A 623 -20.80 -14.18 3.80
CA TRP A 623 -19.40 -13.78 3.93
C TRP A 623 -19.12 -12.83 5.10
N ALA A 624 -20.12 -12.09 5.60
CA ALA A 624 -19.94 -11.01 6.57
C ALA A 624 -19.21 -11.41 7.86
N ASP A 625 -19.29 -12.70 8.24
CA ASP A 625 -18.63 -13.31 9.39
C ASP A 625 -17.76 -14.54 9.05
N LYS A 626 -17.40 -14.73 7.76
CA LYS A 626 -16.62 -15.89 7.27
C LYS A 626 -15.40 -15.51 6.43
N TYR A 627 -15.07 -14.23 6.32
CA TYR A 627 -13.88 -13.76 5.63
C TYR A 627 -12.71 -13.63 6.62
N ASP A 628 -12.22 -14.78 7.07
CA ASP A 628 -11.23 -14.88 8.14
C ASP A 628 -9.88 -14.26 7.75
N GLY A 629 -9.22 -13.69 8.76
CA GLY A 629 -7.80 -13.35 8.69
C GLY A 629 -6.92 -14.60 8.64
N ARG A 630 -5.59 -14.40 8.62
CA ARG A 630 -4.61 -15.50 8.59
C ARG A 630 -3.61 -15.34 9.71
N ILE A 631 -3.07 -16.48 10.16
CA ILE A 631 -1.94 -16.52 11.07
C ILE A 631 -0.72 -16.92 10.25
N HIS A 632 0.25 -16.03 10.17
CA HIS A 632 1.53 -16.29 9.53
C HIS A 632 2.51 -16.80 10.58
N ASN A 633 3.01 -18.02 10.37
CA ASN A 633 4.10 -18.56 11.16
C ASN A 633 5.43 -18.00 10.65
N VAL A 634 6.12 -17.28 11.51
CA VAL A 634 7.31 -16.50 11.21
C VAL A 634 8.52 -17.11 11.94
N PRO A 635 9.74 -17.07 11.38
CA PRO A 635 10.92 -17.67 11.99
C PRO A 635 11.51 -16.81 13.11
N ILE A 636 10.66 -16.14 13.88
CA ILE A 636 10.98 -15.31 15.05
C ILE A 636 10.02 -15.66 16.17
N ARG A 637 10.36 -15.32 17.42
CA ARG A 637 9.50 -15.58 18.58
C ARG A 637 8.20 -14.78 18.48
N GLY A 638 7.13 -15.42 18.00
CA GLY A 638 5.82 -14.81 17.84
C GLY A 638 5.08 -15.33 16.61
N VAL A 639 3.95 -14.69 16.31
CA VAL A 639 3.18 -14.89 15.07
C VAL A 639 2.74 -13.53 14.52
N ALA A 640 2.51 -13.46 13.21
CA ALA A 640 1.89 -12.29 12.58
C ALA A 640 0.43 -12.61 12.20
N LEU A 641 -0.51 -11.91 12.82
CA LEU A 641 -1.94 -12.03 12.54
C LEU A 641 -2.31 -11.08 11.40
N ALA A 642 -2.52 -11.59 10.20
CA ALA A 642 -3.04 -10.84 9.05
C ALA A 642 -4.56 -10.70 9.17
N MET A 643 -5.00 -9.62 9.80
CA MET A 643 -6.41 -9.29 10.04
C MET A 643 -7.00 -8.56 8.84
N ASN A 644 -8.18 -8.99 8.39
CA ASN A 644 -8.97 -8.24 7.41
C ASN A 644 -9.76 -7.14 8.14
N GLU A 645 -9.51 -5.89 7.78
CA GLU A 645 -10.21 -4.73 8.34
C GLU A 645 -10.95 -3.98 7.22
N PRO A 646 -12.03 -3.25 7.55
CA PRO A 646 -12.73 -2.42 6.57
C PRO A 646 -11.80 -1.32 6.03
N VAL A 647 -11.99 -0.93 4.78
CA VAL A 647 -11.29 0.21 4.17
C VAL A 647 -11.78 1.53 4.76
N GLY A 648 -13.08 1.63 5.06
CA GLY A 648 -13.72 2.82 5.65
C GLY A 648 -14.90 3.30 4.82
N VAL A 649 -14.83 4.52 4.29
CA VAL A 649 -15.84 5.12 3.41
C VAL A 649 -15.50 4.83 1.95
N ILE A 650 -16.40 4.11 1.27
CA ILE A 650 -16.25 3.77 -0.15
C ILE A 650 -17.23 4.59 -1.01
N GLY A 651 -16.69 5.42 -1.89
CA GLY A 651 -17.45 6.06 -2.97
C GLY A 651 -17.66 5.09 -4.13
N MET A 652 -18.88 4.97 -4.65
CA MET A 652 -19.21 3.99 -5.69
C MET A 652 -19.98 4.62 -6.83
N ILE A 653 -19.56 4.36 -8.07
CA ILE A 653 -20.32 4.68 -9.28
C ILE A 653 -20.74 3.35 -9.91
N ALA A 654 -22.03 3.06 -9.84
CA ALA A 654 -22.60 1.79 -10.28
C ALA A 654 -22.70 1.70 -11.80
N ALA A 655 -22.70 0.46 -12.30
CA ALA A 655 -22.85 0.16 -13.71
C ALA A 655 -24.24 0.53 -14.26
N ASP A 656 -24.28 1.06 -15.48
CA ASP A 656 -25.54 1.36 -16.16
C ASP A 656 -26.18 0.12 -16.80
N GLU A 657 -25.38 -0.86 -17.22
CA GLU A 657 -25.85 -2.05 -17.94
C GLU A 657 -26.56 -3.08 -17.05
N SER A 658 -26.48 -2.93 -15.74
CA SER A 658 -27.14 -3.79 -14.74
C SER A 658 -27.56 -2.92 -13.55
N PRO A 659 -28.62 -2.11 -13.71
CA PRO A 659 -28.91 -1.00 -12.80
C PRO A 659 -29.30 -1.42 -11.38
N LEU A 660 -29.82 -2.63 -11.18
CA LEU A 660 -30.08 -3.18 -9.85
C LEU A 660 -28.92 -4.08 -9.41
N LEU A 661 -28.57 -5.08 -10.21
CA LEU A 661 -27.59 -6.09 -9.83
C LEU A 661 -26.19 -5.49 -9.67
N GLY A 662 -25.77 -4.57 -10.55
CA GLY A 662 -24.47 -3.90 -10.44
C GLY A 662 -24.36 -3.02 -9.20
N LEU A 663 -25.44 -2.31 -8.85
CA LEU A 663 -25.52 -1.51 -7.62
C LEU A 663 -25.40 -2.39 -6.38
N ILE A 664 -26.20 -3.46 -6.29
CA ILE A 664 -26.19 -4.38 -5.15
C ILE A 664 -24.86 -5.13 -5.05
N SER A 665 -24.27 -5.53 -6.17
CA SER A 665 -22.98 -6.22 -6.21
C SER A 665 -21.83 -5.34 -5.73
N ALA A 666 -21.97 -4.01 -5.77
CA ALA A 666 -21.01 -3.09 -5.17
C ALA A 666 -21.31 -2.83 -3.67
N ILE A 667 -22.57 -2.58 -3.31
CA ILE A 667 -22.96 -2.23 -1.93
C ILE A 667 -22.79 -3.40 -0.97
N ALA A 668 -23.32 -4.57 -1.33
CA ALA A 668 -23.40 -5.73 -0.44
C ALA A 668 -22.04 -6.19 0.12
N PRO A 669 -20.98 -6.40 -0.69
CA PRO A 669 -19.67 -6.80 -0.14
C PRO A 669 -19.04 -5.71 0.72
N ALA A 670 -19.21 -4.44 0.36
CA ALA A 670 -18.65 -3.34 1.13
C ALA A 670 -19.23 -3.31 2.55
N ILE A 671 -20.55 -3.33 2.68
CA ILE A 671 -21.19 -3.29 4.00
C ILE A 671 -21.03 -4.60 4.76
N ALA A 672 -20.93 -5.76 4.07
CA ALA A 672 -20.59 -7.05 4.70
C ALA A 672 -19.24 -6.99 5.43
N MET A 673 -18.26 -6.32 4.80
CA MET A 673 -16.93 -6.11 5.36
C MET A 673 -16.85 -4.91 6.29
N GLY A 674 -17.96 -4.31 6.73
CA GLY A 674 -17.96 -3.23 7.74
C GLY A 674 -17.68 -1.82 7.19
N ASN A 675 -17.68 -1.64 5.87
CA ASN A 675 -17.55 -0.32 5.25
C ASN A 675 -18.88 0.44 5.27
N THR A 676 -18.79 1.75 5.15
CA THR A 676 -19.92 2.62 4.79
C THR A 676 -19.75 3.09 3.36
N CYS A 677 -20.82 3.40 2.65
CA CYS A 677 -20.72 3.77 1.24
C CYS A 677 -21.59 4.95 0.81
N VAL A 678 -21.09 5.65 -0.20
CA VAL A 678 -21.82 6.67 -0.96
C VAL A 678 -21.90 6.20 -2.41
N ALA A 679 -23.07 5.72 -2.81
CA ALA A 679 -23.31 5.16 -4.13
C ALA A 679 -24.04 6.14 -5.04
N VAL A 680 -23.54 6.27 -6.27
CA VAL A 680 -24.24 6.90 -7.39
C VAL A 680 -24.76 5.76 -8.27
N PRO A 681 -26.09 5.59 -8.38
CA PRO A 681 -26.68 4.51 -9.15
C PRO A 681 -26.54 4.78 -10.66
N SER A 682 -27.09 3.88 -11.48
CA SER A 682 -27.15 4.08 -12.94
C SER A 682 -27.69 5.46 -13.30
N ASP A 683 -26.99 6.18 -14.20
CA ASP A 683 -27.46 7.44 -14.77
C ASP A 683 -28.62 7.19 -15.74
N ALA A 684 -28.59 6.08 -16.48
CA ALA A 684 -29.67 5.73 -17.40
C ALA A 684 -30.96 5.29 -16.68
N TYR A 685 -30.84 4.46 -15.63
CA TYR A 685 -31.98 3.77 -15.00
C TYR A 685 -32.01 3.93 -13.45
N PRO A 686 -32.01 5.17 -12.92
CA PRO A 686 -31.84 5.43 -11.48
C PRO A 686 -33.04 5.02 -10.62
N LEU A 687 -34.24 4.85 -11.20
CA LEU A 687 -35.47 4.60 -10.43
C LEU A 687 -35.47 3.25 -9.69
N LEU A 688 -34.67 2.27 -10.11
CA LEU A 688 -34.51 1.01 -9.37
C LEU A 688 -33.81 1.23 -8.03
N ALA A 689 -32.78 2.08 -8.02
CA ALA A 689 -32.09 2.45 -6.80
C ALA A 689 -33.02 3.22 -5.85
N THR A 690 -33.91 4.05 -6.38
CA THR A 690 -34.86 4.81 -5.55
C THR A 690 -35.96 3.92 -4.95
N ASP A 691 -36.40 2.89 -5.67
CA ASP A 691 -37.34 1.90 -5.12
C ASP A 691 -36.67 1.05 -4.02
N PHE A 692 -35.34 0.89 -4.08
CA PHE A 692 -34.52 0.18 -3.09
C PHE A 692 -34.40 0.92 -1.75
N TYR A 693 -34.67 2.23 -1.68
CA TYR A 693 -34.61 2.98 -0.42
C TYR A 693 -35.51 2.37 0.66
N GLN A 694 -36.73 1.99 0.29
CA GLN A 694 -37.67 1.37 1.21
C GLN A 694 -37.19 -0.01 1.67
N VAL A 695 -36.47 -0.77 0.81
CA VAL A 695 -35.88 -2.05 1.21
C VAL A 695 -34.84 -1.81 2.29
N LEU A 696 -33.97 -0.79 2.13
CA LEU A 696 -32.98 -0.42 3.15
C LEU A 696 -33.64 0.01 4.46
N GLU A 697 -34.66 0.86 4.41
CA GLU A 697 -35.42 1.32 5.59
C GLU A 697 -36.13 0.17 6.32
N THR A 698 -36.72 -0.77 5.58
CA THR A 698 -37.45 -1.91 6.15
C THR A 698 -36.52 -2.99 6.73
N SER A 699 -35.23 -2.94 6.36
CA SER A 699 -34.22 -3.91 6.80
C SER A 699 -33.41 -3.43 8.00
N ASP A 700 -33.87 -2.36 8.66
CA ASP A 700 -33.23 -1.75 9.83
C ASP A 700 -31.76 -1.38 9.61
N LEU A 701 -31.39 -1.05 8.35
CA LEU A 701 -30.03 -0.62 8.05
C LEU A 701 -29.74 0.71 8.79
N PRO A 702 -28.68 0.80 9.61
CA PRO A 702 -28.36 2.04 10.30
C PRO A 702 -28.13 3.20 9.34
N GLY A 703 -28.68 4.37 9.71
CA GLY A 703 -28.57 5.57 8.89
C GLY A 703 -27.12 5.94 8.61
N GLY A 704 -26.79 6.16 7.34
CA GLY A 704 -25.45 6.54 6.89
C GLY A 704 -24.58 5.37 6.44
N VAL A 705 -24.95 4.11 6.72
CA VAL A 705 -24.19 2.94 6.24
C VAL A 705 -24.24 2.84 4.72
N VAL A 706 -25.42 3.04 4.13
CA VAL A 706 -25.60 3.18 2.68
C VAL A 706 -26.25 4.54 2.41
N ASN A 707 -25.61 5.33 1.55
CA ASN A 707 -26.14 6.60 1.05
C ASN A 707 -26.20 6.52 -0.47
N ILE A 708 -27.30 6.96 -1.08
CA ILE A 708 -27.52 6.91 -2.52
C ILE A 708 -27.85 8.32 -3.03
N VAL A 709 -27.03 8.82 -3.95
CA VAL A 709 -27.20 10.14 -4.59
C VAL A 709 -27.39 9.95 -6.08
N THR A 710 -28.57 10.29 -6.61
CA THR A 710 -28.83 10.20 -8.06
C THR A 710 -28.23 11.41 -8.78
N GLY A 711 -27.66 11.21 -9.97
CA GLY A 711 -27.10 12.31 -10.77
C GLY A 711 -26.25 11.79 -11.92
N LYS A 712 -25.63 12.70 -12.66
CA LYS A 712 -24.72 12.34 -13.75
C LYS A 712 -23.41 11.81 -13.19
N HIS A 713 -22.95 10.68 -13.72
CA HIS A 713 -21.68 10.08 -13.30
C HIS A 713 -20.50 11.04 -13.48
N ALA A 714 -20.44 11.77 -14.60
CA ALA A 714 -19.34 12.69 -14.89
C ALA A 714 -19.11 13.75 -13.79
N ASP A 715 -20.20 14.22 -13.17
CA ASP A 715 -20.14 15.27 -12.13
C ASP A 715 -19.84 14.67 -10.74
N LEU A 716 -20.51 13.57 -10.40
CA LEU A 716 -20.45 12.98 -9.07
C LEU A 716 -19.21 12.08 -8.86
N ALA A 717 -18.75 11.38 -9.90
CA ALA A 717 -17.55 10.55 -9.85
C ALA A 717 -16.32 11.39 -9.51
N ARG A 718 -16.19 12.56 -10.14
CA ARG A 718 -15.10 13.49 -9.86
C ARG A 718 -15.15 13.99 -8.43
N THR A 719 -16.34 14.37 -7.97
CA THR A 719 -16.52 14.87 -6.60
C THR A 719 -16.12 13.82 -5.56
N LEU A 720 -16.51 12.55 -5.74
CA LEU A 720 -16.10 11.46 -4.85
C LEU A 720 -14.60 11.17 -4.94
N ALA A 721 -14.04 11.20 -6.15
CA ALA A 721 -12.63 10.93 -6.38
C ALA A 721 -11.71 12.00 -5.76
N GLU A 722 -12.13 13.27 -5.77
CA GLU A 722 -11.41 14.40 -5.15
C GLU A 722 -11.68 14.53 -3.64
N HIS A 723 -12.63 13.76 -3.07
CA HIS A 723 -13.01 13.93 -1.67
C HIS A 723 -11.93 13.38 -0.72
N ALA A 724 -11.42 14.21 0.19
CA ALA A 724 -10.39 13.81 1.15
C ALA A 724 -10.90 12.77 2.17
N ASP A 725 -12.16 12.89 2.60
CA ASP A 725 -12.79 11.93 3.51
C ASP A 725 -13.41 10.70 2.82
N VAL A 726 -12.95 10.33 1.62
CA VAL A 726 -13.29 9.04 1.00
C VAL A 726 -12.03 8.18 0.95
N ASP A 727 -12.11 6.95 1.46
CA ASP A 727 -10.95 6.05 1.64
C ASP A 727 -10.70 5.17 0.39
N ALA A 728 -11.76 4.88 -0.37
CA ALA A 728 -11.67 4.23 -1.67
C ALA A 728 -12.77 4.68 -2.63
N ILE A 729 -12.49 4.56 -3.93
CA ILE A 729 -13.47 4.78 -5.00
C ILE A 729 -13.57 3.59 -5.94
N TRP A 730 -14.79 3.13 -6.17
CA TRP A 730 -15.12 2.09 -7.13
C TRP A 730 -15.90 2.70 -8.29
N TYR A 731 -15.46 2.44 -9.52
CA TYR A 731 -16.05 3.02 -10.72
C TYR A 731 -16.26 1.95 -11.80
N PHE A 732 -17.51 1.72 -12.16
CA PHE A 732 -17.89 0.75 -13.19
C PHE A 732 -18.58 1.45 -14.36
N GLY A 733 -17.81 2.05 -15.26
CA GLY A 733 -18.36 2.84 -16.37
C GLY A 733 -17.37 3.04 -17.51
N SER A 734 -17.44 4.20 -18.16
CA SER A 734 -16.62 4.55 -19.33
C SER A 734 -15.11 4.70 -19.05
N ALA A 735 -14.29 4.51 -20.09
CA ALA A 735 -12.84 4.57 -19.98
C ALA A 735 -12.29 5.99 -19.67
N ASP A 736 -12.91 7.04 -20.21
CA ASP A 736 -12.54 8.43 -20.00
C ASP A 736 -12.70 8.87 -18.52
N LEU A 737 -13.83 8.50 -17.91
CA LEU A 737 -14.06 8.76 -16.49
C LEU A 737 -13.23 7.84 -15.59
N SER A 738 -12.88 6.63 -16.02
CA SER A 738 -11.92 5.77 -15.29
C SER A 738 -10.58 6.50 -15.11
N ALA A 739 -10.06 7.13 -16.18
CA ALA A 739 -8.83 7.91 -16.13
C ALA A 739 -8.95 9.12 -15.20
N MET A 740 -10.08 9.83 -15.26
CA MET A 740 -10.34 10.98 -14.38
C MET A 740 -10.39 10.56 -12.90
N VAL A 741 -11.10 9.47 -12.58
CA VAL A 741 -11.23 8.95 -11.22
C VAL A 741 -9.87 8.60 -10.64
N GLU A 742 -9.05 7.85 -11.37
CA GLU A 742 -7.71 7.47 -10.91
C GLU A 742 -6.78 8.67 -10.73
N LYS A 743 -6.86 9.66 -11.62
CA LYS A 743 -6.07 10.88 -11.51
C LYS A 743 -6.47 11.71 -10.28
N ALA A 744 -7.77 11.89 -10.05
CA ALA A 744 -8.28 12.62 -8.90
C ALA A 744 -8.02 11.89 -7.57
N ALA A 745 -7.97 10.55 -7.57
CA ALA A 745 -7.62 9.75 -6.40
C ALA A 745 -6.18 9.97 -5.90
N ALA A 746 -5.30 10.56 -6.71
CA ALA A 746 -3.91 10.85 -6.32
C ALA A 746 -3.79 11.84 -5.15
N ASP A 747 -4.81 12.68 -4.89
CA ASP A 747 -4.70 13.76 -3.90
C ASP A 747 -4.56 13.25 -2.46
N ASN A 748 -5.38 12.29 -2.03
CA ASN A 748 -5.20 11.62 -0.72
C ASN A 748 -4.71 10.17 -0.87
N LEU A 749 -4.32 9.78 -2.10
CA LEU A 749 -3.90 8.41 -2.47
C LEU A 749 -4.93 7.32 -2.11
N LYS A 750 -6.22 7.67 -2.08
CA LYS A 750 -7.31 6.69 -1.87
C LYS A 750 -7.20 5.54 -2.87
N ARG A 751 -7.60 4.34 -2.44
CA ARG A 751 -7.64 3.17 -3.33
C ARG A 751 -8.65 3.42 -4.46
N SER A 752 -8.26 3.12 -5.70
CA SER A 752 -9.15 3.23 -6.86
C SER A 752 -9.34 1.87 -7.52
N TRP A 753 -10.58 1.46 -7.74
CA TRP A 753 -10.92 0.28 -8.53
C TRP A 753 -11.82 0.69 -9.70
N VAL A 754 -11.26 0.65 -10.90
CA VAL A 754 -11.95 1.09 -12.12
C VAL A 754 -11.95 -0.03 -13.16
N ASN A 755 -12.97 -0.08 -14.01
CA ASN A 755 -13.11 -1.11 -15.05
C ASN A 755 -12.53 -0.71 -16.42
N TYR A 756 -12.04 0.51 -16.60
CA TYR A 756 -11.44 1.01 -17.85
C TYR A 756 -12.36 0.88 -19.08
N GLY A 757 -13.68 1.08 -18.91
CA GLY A 757 -14.61 0.90 -20.01
C GLY A 757 -14.76 -0.55 -20.45
N LYS A 758 -14.49 -1.52 -19.57
CA LYS A 758 -14.69 -2.96 -19.82
C LYS A 758 -15.94 -3.44 -19.09
N ALA A 759 -16.80 -4.15 -19.84
CA ALA A 759 -17.97 -4.82 -19.31
C ALA A 759 -17.58 -5.92 -18.34
N ARG A 760 -18.35 -6.02 -17.26
CA ARG A 760 -18.29 -7.11 -16.29
C ARG A 760 -19.53 -7.97 -16.46
N ASP A 761 -19.37 -9.28 -16.38
CA ASP A 761 -20.52 -10.18 -16.34
C ASP A 761 -21.10 -10.18 -14.93
N TRP A 762 -22.08 -9.30 -14.69
CA TRP A 762 -22.67 -9.11 -13.36
C TRP A 762 -23.39 -10.35 -12.83
N ALA A 763 -23.77 -11.31 -13.69
CA ALA A 763 -24.35 -12.58 -13.26
C ALA A 763 -23.33 -13.45 -12.49
N THR A 764 -22.05 -13.36 -12.82
CA THR A 764 -20.96 -14.16 -12.22
C THR A 764 -19.98 -13.32 -11.40
N ALA A 765 -20.11 -11.99 -11.42
CA ALA A 765 -19.25 -11.07 -10.67
C ALA A 765 -19.57 -11.06 -9.17
N GLU A 766 -18.99 -12.02 -8.46
CA GLU A 766 -19.09 -12.15 -7.01
C GLU A 766 -17.82 -12.75 -6.40
N GLY A 767 -17.79 -12.83 -5.07
CA GLY A 767 -16.78 -13.58 -4.33
C GLY A 767 -15.63 -12.72 -3.82
N GLU A 768 -14.49 -13.36 -3.58
CA GLU A 768 -13.37 -12.77 -2.82
C GLU A 768 -12.72 -11.56 -3.51
N GLU A 769 -12.87 -11.35 -4.83
CA GLU A 769 -12.37 -10.15 -5.50
C GLU A 769 -12.95 -8.88 -4.84
N PHE A 770 -14.28 -8.83 -4.66
CA PHE A 770 -14.94 -7.70 -4.03
C PHE A 770 -14.56 -7.58 -2.55
N LEU A 771 -14.40 -8.70 -1.84
CA LEU A 771 -13.98 -8.70 -0.44
C LEU A 771 -12.57 -8.10 -0.29
N ARG A 772 -11.61 -8.50 -1.14
CA ARG A 772 -10.26 -7.92 -1.18
C ARG A 772 -10.28 -6.41 -1.49
N HIS A 773 -11.20 -5.95 -2.35
CA HIS A 773 -11.37 -4.51 -2.60
C HIS A 773 -12.06 -3.77 -1.44
N ALA A 774 -12.83 -4.48 -0.61
CA ALA A 774 -13.55 -3.95 0.54
C ALA A 774 -12.79 -4.08 1.88
N THR A 775 -11.61 -4.71 1.88
CA THR A 775 -10.79 -4.87 3.08
C THR A 775 -9.36 -4.38 2.87
N ASP A 776 -8.74 -3.89 3.93
CA ASP A 776 -7.28 -3.79 4.05
C ASP A 776 -6.78 -4.90 4.98
N VAL A 777 -5.55 -5.36 4.74
CA VAL A 777 -4.90 -6.33 5.65
C VAL A 777 -4.03 -5.57 6.64
N LYS A 778 -4.24 -5.79 7.94
CA LYS A 778 -3.35 -5.34 9.01
C LYS A 778 -2.60 -6.53 9.60
N ASN A 779 -1.28 -6.50 9.59
CA ASN A 779 -0.47 -7.53 10.25
C ASN A 779 -0.17 -7.11 11.69
N ILE A 780 -0.71 -7.84 12.67
CA ILE A 780 -0.47 -7.62 14.10
C ILE A 780 0.49 -8.70 14.59
N TRP A 781 1.70 -8.30 14.96
CA TRP A 781 2.72 -9.20 15.49
C TRP A 781 2.58 -9.29 17.00
N ILE A 782 2.44 -10.52 17.50
CA ILE A 782 2.26 -10.79 18.92
C ILE A 782 3.28 -11.81 19.43
N PRO A 783 3.67 -11.72 20.71
CA PRO A 783 4.37 -12.80 21.39
C PRO A 783 3.51 -14.08 21.37
N TYR A 784 4.14 -15.20 21.06
CA TYR A 784 3.53 -16.53 21.11
C TYR A 784 4.60 -17.54 21.54
N GLY A 785 4.26 -18.42 22.48
CA GLY A 785 5.18 -19.44 23.01
C GLY A 785 5.32 -20.61 22.04
N GLU A 786 6.53 -21.17 21.96
CA GLU A 786 6.85 -22.37 21.16
C GLU A 786 6.08 -23.61 21.62
#